data_AF-A0A7X8TC34-F1
#
_entry.id   AF-A0A7X8TC34-F1
#
_cell.length_a   1.000
_cell.length_b   1.000
_cell.length_c   1.000
_cell.angle_alpha   90.00
_cell.angle_beta   90.00
_cell.angle_gamma   90.00
#
_symmetry.space_group_name_H-M   'P 1'
#
loop_
_entity.id
_entity.type
_entity.pdbx_description
1 polymer ?
#
loop_
_entity_poly.entity_id
_entity_poly.type
_entity_poly.pdbx_seq_one_letter_code
_entity_poly.pdbx_strand_id
1 'polypeptide(L)'
;MTFDRSIDATGDFRNAEIFRLGAELAVLILDLPPALPAATRCLLSMDQSPVPLVSMTLPLGNGRQRMFWAMRPGKQPESVDICTEDGATVDTIVMEPARTLAPLDVEALFAGLAPDARIKFVNNLLTVWRSAFRIASDDLFSMVLEDALHALVPEPQAASIVCQVAQGRHLIETTINPDLGDITAIYAVGAASITRMAVRIVLGRNAKHGLRSCHFITEAPSPSPPFLIVLLSKNGVAIRQLADGKPRYSSLQSWWDKNRQAVDLREMIVRRLAALPESGAATAIDLQVRAPLAASRIAKSSMHPSGEVDLALALDGGLLAGGWFHAPSTVFAGIDYVKEDGTGVPLDGNSYEFPAWAQGKDEKSKTDVTGFVAWVPLAESPGPLLQPRFQMRLASGVVMPLVPEPQAFEAAMQRNHVLRAVPPQHAVDRAFRTILAPALQDVERRLGRTIEVNRTKDYGLPKGAPLVSIVVPLYRVLDFLRFQLSGMATDPWLADNAEIIYVLDSPEIQDETEHLLGGLHLLHGLAMKFVVMNRNGGYARACNAGARFARGAILVMLNSDVVPCAPGWLQVLSRPLLERPKLGAIGPKLTFEDGSLQHAGLYFGRDQRGIWLNHHFHKGMPGDYAPAQHAREVPGVTGACLVTRRDTYESVGGYTEDYVIGDYEDSDLCLKIRRLGLQIVYEPAACLYHFERRSIRRSQDYMRGVASQYNSWLHTQRWEDDITELMANQFGKDPDRPAAAGGRIRERNAA
;
A
#
# COMPACT_ATOMS: atom_id res chain seq x y z
N MET A 1 17.53 59.75 -13.65
CA MET A 1 18.03 59.98 -12.27
C MET A 1 19.54 59.87 -12.33
N THR A 2 20.25 60.75 -11.64
CA THR A 2 21.71 60.87 -11.66
C THR A 2 22.38 59.57 -11.23
N PHE A 3 23.18 58.97 -12.12
CA PHE A 3 24.00 57.79 -11.83
C PHE A 3 25.04 58.14 -10.77
N ASP A 4 25.02 57.42 -9.66
CA ASP A 4 25.96 57.55 -8.56
C ASP A 4 27.34 57.05 -8.99
N ARG A 5 28.41 57.67 -8.48
CA ARG A 5 29.82 57.49 -8.93
C ARG A 5 30.50 56.22 -8.39
N SER A 6 29.73 55.20 -8.04
CA SER A 6 30.13 54.17 -7.09
C SER A 6 30.66 52.90 -7.81
N ILE A 7 30.02 52.52 -8.92
CA ILE A 7 30.43 51.40 -9.78
C ILE A 7 31.03 51.95 -11.08
N ASP A 8 32.24 51.51 -11.44
CA ASP A 8 32.83 51.93 -12.71
C ASP A 8 32.23 51.19 -13.92
N ALA A 9 32.58 51.63 -15.14
CA ALA A 9 32.03 51.05 -16.37
C ALA A 9 32.38 49.55 -16.56
N THR A 10 33.31 49.00 -15.78
CA THR A 10 33.66 47.58 -15.79
C THR A 10 32.91 46.76 -14.74
N GLY A 11 32.07 47.42 -13.93
CA GLY A 11 31.30 46.77 -12.87
C GLY A 11 32.13 46.47 -11.61
N ASP A 12 33.32 47.07 -11.49
CA ASP A 12 34.23 46.89 -10.34
C ASP A 12 33.94 47.96 -9.27
N PHE A 13 33.92 47.54 -8.01
CA PHE A 13 33.80 48.40 -6.84
C PHE A 13 35.19 48.88 -6.42
N ARG A 14 35.36 50.20 -6.24
CA ARG A 14 36.65 50.76 -5.79
C ARG A 14 36.82 50.69 -4.27
N ASN A 15 35.72 50.83 -3.53
CA ASN A 15 35.63 50.72 -2.07
C ASN A 15 34.45 49.80 -1.71
N ALA A 16 34.30 49.45 -0.42
CA ALA A 16 33.11 48.74 0.04
C ALA A 16 31.85 49.62 -0.09
N GLU A 17 30.77 49.04 -0.59
CA GLU A 17 29.49 49.73 -0.82
C GLU A 17 28.30 48.96 -0.26
N ILE A 18 27.29 49.69 0.19
CA ILE A 18 26.11 49.10 0.81
C ILE A 18 24.84 49.49 0.06
N PHE A 19 24.03 48.48 -0.23
CA PHE A 19 22.80 48.62 -1.01
C PHE A 19 21.61 48.04 -0.27
N ARG A 20 20.43 48.53 -0.60
CA ARG A 20 19.16 47.99 -0.13
C ARG A 20 18.75 46.78 -0.96
N LEU A 21 18.45 45.68 -0.28
CA LEU A 21 17.97 44.41 -0.88
C LEU A 21 16.51 44.09 -0.51
N GLY A 22 15.96 44.75 0.50
CA GLY A 22 14.58 44.57 0.95
C GLY A 22 14.12 45.75 1.81
N ALA A 23 12.91 45.68 2.38
CA ALA A 23 12.35 46.78 3.16
C ALA A 23 13.28 47.21 4.32
N GLU A 24 13.82 46.22 5.04
CA GLU A 24 14.73 46.37 6.19
C GLU A 24 16.06 45.59 5.99
N LEU A 25 16.36 45.18 4.76
CA LEU A 25 17.51 44.33 4.44
C LEU A 25 18.50 45.11 3.58
N ALA A 26 19.76 45.07 3.99
CA ALA A 26 20.88 45.62 3.24
C ALA A 26 21.87 44.52 2.85
N VAL A 27 22.63 44.78 1.79
CA VAL A 27 23.77 43.98 1.36
C VAL A 27 24.99 44.88 1.22
N LEU A 28 26.04 44.55 1.95
CA LEU A 28 27.36 45.14 1.83
C LEU A 28 28.18 44.33 0.83
N ILE A 29 28.85 45.01 -0.11
CA ILE A 29 29.59 44.43 -1.22
C ILE A 29 31.01 45.00 -1.21
N LEU A 30 32.01 44.12 -1.33
CA LEU A 30 33.42 44.52 -1.43
C LEU A 30 34.12 43.67 -2.47
N ASP A 31 34.81 44.33 -3.41
CA ASP A 31 35.79 43.67 -4.27
C ASP A 31 37.13 43.57 -3.55
N LEU A 32 37.64 42.34 -3.40
CA LEU A 32 38.93 42.16 -2.75
C LEU A 32 40.04 42.85 -3.59
N PRO A 33 40.87 43.68 -2.94
CA PRO A 33 42.02 44.31 -3.59
C PRO A 33 42.94 43.27 -4.24
N PRO A 34 43.58 43.58 -5.38
CA PRO A 34 44.53 42.68 -6.04
C PRO A 34 45.70 42.23 -5.16
N ALA A 35 46.03 43.03 -4.13
CA ALA A 35 47.11 42.75 -3.19
C ALA A 35 46.77 41.64 -2.17
N LEU A 36 45.49 41.27 -2.02
CA LEU A 36 45.06 40.22 -1.11
C LEU A 36 44.94 38.87 -1.85
N PRO A 37 45.38 37.75 -1.25
CA PRO A 37 45.17 36.42 -1.80
C PRO A 37 43.69 36.13 -2.08
N ALA A 38 43.41 35.37 -3.14
CA ALA A 38 42.03 35.01 -3.51
C ALA A 38 41.28 34.17 -2.43
N ALA A 39 42.01 33.59 -1.47
CA ALA A 39 41.44 32.83 -0.36
C ALA A 39 41.20 33.66 0.91
N THR A 40 41.54 34.96 0.90
CA THR A 40 41.40 35.84 2.07
C THR A 40 39.93 35.98 2.46
N ARG A 41 39.64 35.70 3.73
CA ARG A 41 38.33 35.95 4.33
C ARG A 41 38.35 37.27 5.08
N CYS A 42 37.32 38.08 4.84
CA CYS A 42 37.07 39.29 5.62
C CYS A 42 35.86 39.09 6.54
N LEU A 43 35.92 39.72 7.71
CA LEU A 43 34.91 39.73 8.74
C LEU A 43 34.46 41.18 8.98
N LEU A 44 33.22 41.34 9.48
CA LEU A 44 32.72 42.64 9.91
C LEU A 44 32.95 42.78 11.41
N SER A 45 33.62 43.86 11.81
CA SER A 45 33.78 44.28 13.19
C SER A 45 32.87 45.48 13.46
N MET A 46 32.00 45.32 14.45
CA MET A 46 30.89 46.24 14.77
C MET A 46 30.52 46.06 16.24
N ASP A 47 29.95 47.09 16.87
CA ASP A 47 29.65 47.09 18.30
C ASP A 47 28.57 46.04 18.63
N GLN A 48 27.60 45.86 17.73
CA GLN A 48 26.61 44.78 17.81
C GLN A 48 26.47 44.06 16.48
N SER A 49 26.86 42.78 16.46
CA SER A 49 26.72 41.95 15.26
C SER A 49 25.23 41.67 14.97
N PRO A 50 24.71 42.01 13.78
CA PRO A 50 23.31 41.81 13.42
C PRO A 50 23.01 40.32 13.29
N VAL A 51 21.83 39.91 13.77
CA VAL A 51 21.36 38.53 13.65
C VAL A 51 20.02 38.53 12.90
N PRO A 52 19.93 37.92 11.71
CA PRO A 52 20.98 37.14 11.02
C PRO A 52 21.99 38.01 10.27
N LEU A 53 23.23 37.52 10.15
CA LEU A 53 24.27 37.99 9.23
C LEU A 53 24.66 36.83 8.34
N VAL A 54 24.52 36.99 7.02
CA VAL A 54 24.86 35.94 6.05
C VAL A 54 25.88 36.48 5.06
N SER A 55 26.97 35.76 4.85
CA SER A 55 28.01 36.16 3.90
C SER A 55 28.21 35.14 2.78
N MET A 56 28.71 35.62 1.64
CA MET A 56 29.16 34.77 0.55
C MET A 56 30.28 35.44 -0.25
N THR A 57 31.10 34.64 -0.91
CA THR A 57 32.18 35.12 -1.78
C THR A 57 32.01 34.55 -3.17
N LEU A 58 32.13 35.39 -4.19
CA LEU A 58 31.93 35.04 -5.59
C LEU A 58 33.07 35.53 -6.49
N PRO A 59 33.49 34.75 -7.50
CA PRO A 59 34.52 35.18 -8.43
C PRO A 59 34.03 36.23 -9.43
N LEU A 60 34.91 37.16 -9.76
CA LEU A 60 34.76 38.16 -10.82
C LEU A 60 35.35 37.65 -12.13
N GLY A 61 34.93 38.22 -13.26
CA GLY A 61 35.44 37.85 -14.59
C GLY A 61 36.93 38.14 -14.80
N ASN A 62 37.48 39.08 -14.02
CA ASN A 62 38.90 39.44 -14.01
C ASN A 62 39.76 38.54 -13.08
N GLY A 63 39.18 37.49 -12.48
CA GLY A 63 39.89 36.56 -11.59
C GLY A 63 39.95 36.98 -10.11
N ARG A 64 39.47 38.18 -9.76
CA ARG A 64 39.33 38.64 -8.36
C ARG A 64 38.09 38.03 -7.71
N GLN A 65 37.88 38.34 -6.43
CA GLN A 65 36.73 37.87 -5.65
C GLN A 65 35.92 39.05 -5.12
N ARG A 66 34.59 38.90 -5.10
CA ARG A 66 33.63 39.83 -4.52
C ARG A 66 32.98 39.19 -3.30
N MET A 67 33.06 39.86 -2.16
CA MET A 67 32.41 39.44 -0.92
C MET A 67 31.10 40.18 -0.72
N PHE A 68 30.13 39.47 -0.17
CA PHE A 68 28.79 39.96 0.15
C PHE A 68 28.49 39.68 1.62
N TRP A 69 27.87 40.63 2.30
CA TRP A 69 27.28 40.44 3.62
C TRP A 69 25.86 41.00 3.62
N ALA A 70 24.86 40.12 3.74
CA ALA A 70 23.47 40.50 3.91
C ALA A 70 23.12 40.57 5.41
N MET A 71 22.43 41.62 5.82
CA MET A 71 22.01 41.83 7.20
C MET A 71 20.89 42.86 7.33
N ARG A 72 20.28 42.93 8.52
CA ARG A 72 19.34 44.00 8.88
C ARG A 72 20.09 45.08 9.68
N PRO A 73 20.43 46.23 9.07
CA PRO A 73 21.16 47.29 9.76
C PRO A 73 20.30 47.92 10.87
N GLY A 74 20.96 48.57 11.82
CA GLY A 74 20.32 49.28 12.93
C GLY A 74 19.49 50.49 12.48
N LYS A 75 18.76 51.09 13.44
CA LYS A 75 17.97 52.32 13.19
C LYS A 75 18.82 53.59 13.14
N GLN A 76 20.07 53.52 13.58
CA GLN A 76 21.03 54.62 13.62
C GLN A 76 22.26 54.22 12.80
N PRO A 77 22.96 55.18 12.17
CA PRO A 77 24.20 54.91 11.46
C PRO A 77 25.26 54.33 12.42
N GLU A 78 25.94 53.26 12.02
CA GLU A 78 26.99 52.60 12.79
C GLU A 78 28.25 52.48 11.95
N SER A 79 29.43 52.70 12.54
CA SER A 79 30.72 52.49 11.85
C SER A 79 31.03 50.99 11.83
N VAL A 80 31.37 50.48 10.66
CA VAL A 80 31.67 49.05 10.44
C VAL A 80 33.03 48.93 9.82
N ASP A 81 33.92 48.23 10.52
CA ASP A 81 35.25 47.91 10.01
C ASP A 81 35.21 46.54 9.31
N ILE A 82 35.73 46.50 8.10
CA ILE A 82 35.94 45.26 7.36
C ILE A 82 37.38 44.84 7.60
N CYS A 83 37.58 43.74 8.32
CA CYS A 83 38.91 43.28 8.71
C CYS A 83 39.22 41.92 8.09
N THR A 84 40.48 41.67 7.75
CA THR A 84 40.96 40.31 7.46
C THR A 84 41.01 39.46 8.73
N GLU A 85 41.10 38.13 8.61
CA GLU A 85 41.18 37.21 9.77
C GLU A 85 42.36 37.49 10.71
N ASP A 86 43.44 38.11 10.23
CA ASP A 86 44.61 38.55 11.00
C ASP A 86 44.45 39.95 11.63
N GLY A 87 43.27 40.57 11.48
CA GLY A 87 42.88 41.80 12.14
C GLY A 87 43.28 43.09 11.44
N ALA A 88 43.78 43.02 10.19
CA ALA A 88 44.06 44.21 9.40
C ALA A 88 42.77 44.79 8.81
N THR A 89 42.52 46.07 9.06
CA THR A 89 41.39 46.78 8.46
C THR A 89 41.61 46.96 6.96
N VAL A 90 40.69 46.41 6.17
CA VAL A 90 40.64 46.52 4.71
C VAL A 90 39.93 47.80 4.30
N ASP A 91 38.79 48.09 4.94
CA ASP A 91 37.98 49.28 4.69
C ASP A 91 37.12 49.59 5.93
N THR A 92 36.68 50.84 6.08
CA THR A 92 35.75 51.28 7.14
C THR A 92 34.61 52.04 6.49
N ILE A 93 33.38 51.58 6.72
CA ILE A 93 32.18 52.20 6.15
C ILE A 93 31.19 52.61 7.24
N VAL A 94 30.32 53.56 6.91
CA VAL A 94 29.16 53.89 7.75
C VAL A 94 27.96 53.11 7.24
N MET A 95 27.43 52.23 8.09
CA MET A 95 26.25 51.44 7.83
C MET A 95 25.00 52.23 8.18
N GLU A 96 24.40 52.85 7.18
CA GLU A 96 23.15 53.59 7.29
C GLU A 96 21.92 52.64 7.42
N PRO A 97 20.80 53.10 8.00
CA PRO A 97 19.57 52.32 8.05
C PRO A 97 19.09 51.89 6.65
N ALA A 98 18.61 50.65 6.48
CA ALA A 98 18.33 50.08 5.16
C ALA A 98 17.43 50.95 4.25
N ARG A 99 16.50 51.72 4.84
CA ARG A 99 15.56 52.56 4.10
C ARG A 99 16.19 53.80 3.45
N THR A 100 17.36 54.24 3.92
CA THR A 100 18.07 55.39 3.35
C THR A 100 19.02 54.99 2.22
N LEU A 101 19.30 53.69 2.08
CA LEU A 101 20.18 53.14 1.07
C LEU A 101 19.53 53.07 -0.32
N ALA A 102 20.36 53.23 -1.34
CA ALA A 102 19.95 53.01 -2.73
C ALA A 102 19.62 51.52 -2.98
N PRO A 103 18.61 51.20 -3.81
CA PRO A 103 18.36 49.83 -4.24
C PRO A 103 19.58 49.22 -4.94
N LEU A 104 19.78 47.92 -4.77
CA LEU A 104 20.83 47.19 -5.49
C LEU A 104 20.58 47.21 -7.00
N ASP A 105 21.54 47.73 -7.76
CA ASP A 105 21.56 47.63 -9.22
C ASP A 105 22.13 46.27 -9.64
N VAL A 106 21.24 45.39 -10.08
CA VAL A 106 21.59 44.01 -10.45
C VAL A 106 22.37 43.95 -11.77
N GLU A 107 22.08 44.84 -12.72
CA GLU A 107 22.74 44.86 -14.02
C GLU A 107 24.22 45.25 -13.85
N ALA A 108 24.47 46.31 -13.07
CA ALA A 108 25.81 46.73 -12.70
C ALA A 108 26.56 45.64 -11.89
N LEU A 109 25.87 45.00 -10.94
CA LEU A 109 26.43 43.90 -10.16
C LEU A 109 26.88 42.73 -11.05
N PHE A 110 26.04 42.33 -12.01
CA PHE A 110 26.29 41.16 -12.85
C PHE A 110 27.37 41.42 -13.90
N ALA A 111 27.57 42.66 -14.33
CA ALA A 111 28.61 43.03 -15.30
C ALA A 111 30.00 42.53 -14.88
N GLY A 112 30.37 42.69 -13.60
CA GLY A 112 31.66 42.25 -13.06
C GLY A 112 31.75 40.77 -12.67
N LEU A 113 30.63 40.13 -12.32
CA LEU A 113 30.58 38.74 -11.85
C LEU A 113 30.83 37.74 -13.00
N ALA A 114 31.63 36.70 -12.71
CA ALA A 114 31.81 35.58 -13.64
C ALA A 114 30.46 34.85 -13.91
N PRO A 115 30.26 34.22 -15.07
CA PRO A 115 28.97 33.58 -15.42
C PRO A 115 28.43 32.61 -14.35
N ASP A 116 29.26 31.70 -13.85
CA ASP A 116 28.87 30.74 -12.80
C ASP A 116 28.58 31.40 -11.46
N ALA A 117 29.20 32.56 -11.19
CA ALA A 117 28.97 33.33 -9.98
C ALA A 117 27.57 33.95 -9.94
N ARG A 118 27.06 34.40 -11.10
CA ARG A 118 25.70 34.93 -11.23
C ARG A 118 24.64 33.88 -10.86
N ILE A 119 24.84 32.63 -11.30
CA ILE A 119 23.97 31.51 -10.94
C ILE A 119 24.03 31.21 -9.43
N LYS A 120 25.24 31.19 -8.86
CA LYS A 120 25.43 31.00 -7.40
C LYS A 120 24.78 32.11 -6.58
N PHE A 121 24.81 33.34 -7.05
CA PHE A 121 24.13 34.47 -6.41
C PHE A 121 22.62 34.25 -6.36
N VAL A 122 21.98 33.99 -7.51
CA VAL A 122 20.53 33.73 -7.58
C VAL A 122 20.11 32.52 -6.74
N ASN A 123 20.90 31.44 -6.76
CA ASN A 123 20.64 30.27 -5.93
C ASN A 123 20.67 30.63 -4.43
N ASN A 124 21.63 31.44 -3.97
CA ASN A 124 21.70 31.89 -2.58
C ASN A 124 20.53 32.81 -2.19
N LEU A 125 20.09 33.69 -3.09
CA LEU A 125 18.89 34.51 -2.87
C LEU A 125 17.66 33.65 -2.60
N LEU A 126 17.40 32.67 -3.47
CA LEU A 126 16.24 31.78 -3.39
C LEU A 126 16.25 30.84 -2.16
N THR A 127 17.45 30.39 -1.77
CA THR A 127 17.63 29.37 -0.72
C THR A 127 17.98 29.99 0.63
N VAL A 128 19.22 30.45 0.80
CA VAL A 128 19.79 30.87 2.08
C VAL A 128 19.20 32.19 2.54
N TRP A 129 19.27 33.24 1.71
CA TRP A 129 18.92 34.59 2.14
C TRP A 129 17.42 34.74 2.37
N ARG A 130 16.58 34.26 1.43
CA ARG A 130 15.12 34.24 1.60
C ARG A 130 14.69 33.59 2.92
N SER A 131 15.31 32.46 3.26
CA SER A 131 15.00 31.68 4.47
C SER A 131 15.53 32.37 5.74
N ALA A 132 16.80 32.79 5.75
CA ALA A 132 17.44 33.42 6.91
C ALA A 132 16.73 34.71 7.32
N PHE A 133 16.32 35.53 6.36
CA PHE A 133 15.70 36.83 6.61
C PHE A 133 14.17 36.81 6.58
N ARG A 134 13.52 35.70 6.23
CA ARG A 134 12.05 35.57 6.11
C ARG A 134 11.42 36.65 5.20
N ILE A 135 12.02 36.87 4.04
CA ILE A 135 11.72 37.96 3.09
C ILE A 135 10.99 37.49 1.83
N ALA A 136 10.33 36.33 1.87
CA ALA A 136 9.67 35.76 0.69
C ALA A 136 8.47 36.58 0.16
N SER A 137 7.98 37.53 0.93
CA SER A 137 6.86 38.44 0.60
C SER A 137 7.29 39.91 0.64
N ASP A 138 8.59 40.18 0.53
CA ASP A 138 9.12 41.54 0.46
C ASP A 138 9.15 42.00 -1.01
N ASP A 139 8.47 43.10 -1.32
CA ASP A 139 8.30 43.58 -2.70
C ASP A 139 9.64 43.97 -3.34
N LEU A 140 10.50 44.66 -2.61
CA LEU A 140 11.80 45.10 -3.14
C LEU A 140 12.72 43.89 -3.37
N PHE A 141 12.72 42.93 -2.44
CA PHE A 141 13.47 41.69 -2.64
C PHE A 141 12.96 40.88 -3.84
N SER A 142 11.65 40.84 -4.05
CA SER A 142 11.03 40.15 -5.19
C SER A 142 11.43 40.82 -6.51
N MET A 143 11.42 42.15 -6.57
CA MET A 143 11.89 42.91 -7.74
C MET A 143 13.37 42.66 -8.04
N VAL A 144 14.25 42.76 -7.02
CA VAL A 144 15.70 42.51 -7.19
C VAL A 144 15.96 41.08 -7.68
N LEU A 145 15.20 40.11 -7.18
CA LEU A 145 15.29 38.73 -7.65
C LEU A 145 14.79 38.59 -9.09
N GLU A 146 13.68 39.22 -9.46
CA GLU A 146 13.17 39.23 -10.85
C GLU A 146 14.19 39.85 -11.82
N ASP A 147 14.80 40.98 -11.45
CA ASP A 147 15.86 41.62 -12.23
C ASP A 147 17.07 40.70 -12.40
N ALA A 148 17.48 40.00 -11.33
CA ALA A 148 18.55 39.00 -11.38
C ALA A 148 18.21 37.81 -12.29
N LEU A 149 16.96 37.36 -12.29
CA LEU A 149 16.49 36.29 -13.15
C LEU A 149 16.45 36.73 -14.62
N HIS A 150 15.98 37.95 -14.92
CA HIS A 150 16.01 38.53 -16.26
C HIS A 150 17.44 38.78 -16.76
N ALA A 151 18.35 39.22 -15.90
CA ALA A 151 19.75 39.41 -16.26
C ALA A 151 20.46 38.07 -16.57
N LEU A 152 20.02 36.95 -15.96
CA LEU A 152 20.49 35.61 -16.31
C LEU A 152 19.88 35.11 -17.63
N VAL A 153 18.58 35.29 -17.81
CA VAL A 153 17.84 34.80 -18.98
C VAL A 153 16.84 35.89 -19.40
N PRO A 154 17.22 36.78 -20.33
CA PRO A 154 16.38 37.90 -20.74
C PRO A 154 15.03 37.48 -21.32
N GLU A 155 15.02 36.36 -22.05
CA GLU A 155 13.83 35.77 -22.67
C GLU A 155 13.59 34.34 -22.15
N PRO A 156 12.90 34.17 -21.01
CA PRO A 156 12.61 32.86 -20.45
C PRO A 156 11.70 32.02 -21.37
N GLN A 157 12.01 30.73 -21.54
CA GLN A 157 11.14 29.81 -22.27
C GLN A 157 9.77 29.64 -21.57
N ALA A 158 8.73 29.35 -22.34
CA ALA A 158 7.38 29.19 -21.79
C ALA A 158 7.24 27.94 -20.90
N ALA A 159 6.46 28.10 -19.84
CA ALA A 159 5.76 27.02 -19.16
C ALA A 159 4.25 27.19 -19.43
N SER A 160 3.47 26.13 -19.30
CA SER A 160 2.03 26.19 -19.52
C SER A 160 1.26 25.21 -18.65
N ILE A 161 0.05 25.62 -18.29
CA ILE A 161 -0.91 24.74 -17.62
C ILE A 161 -1.48 23.78 -18.66
N VAL A 162 -1.23 22.49 -18.47
CA VAL A 162 -1.76 21.43 -19.33
C VAL A 162 -3.25 21.26 -19.04
N CYS A 163 -3.58 20.92 -17.80
CA CYS A 163 -4.94 20.70 -17.32
C CYS A 163 -4.98 20.80 -15.80
N GLN A 164 -6.19 20.94 -15.26
CA GLN A 164 -6.46 20.73 -13.85
C GLN A 164 -6.59 19.22 -13.58
N VAL A 165 -5.78 18.70 -12.65
CA VAL A 165 -5.77 17.25 -12.29
C VAL A 165 -6.70 16.94 -11.13
N ALA A 166 -6.88 17.89 -10.21
CA ALA A 166 -7.81 17.84 -9.09
C ALA A 166 -8.18 19.27 -8.67
N GLN A 167 -9.14 19.45 -7.77
CA GLN A 167 -9.51 20.78 -7.30
C GLN A 167 -8.28 21.54 -6.77
N GLY A 168 -7.99 22.71 -7.36
CA GLY A 168 -6.82 23.51 -7.02
C GLY A 168 -5.46 22.91 -7.38
N ARG A 169 -5.35 21.84 -8.17
CA ARG A 169 -4.07 21.25 -8.61
C ARG A 169 -3.96 21.16 -10.11
N HIS A 170 -2.82 21.58 -10.64
CA HIS A 170 -2.57 21.73 -12.08
C HIS A 170 -1.35 20.94 -12.52
N LEU A 171 -1.46 20.31 -13.68
CA LEU A 171 -0.32 19.73 -14.38
C LEU A 171 0.36 20.83 -15.20
N ILE A 172 1.63 21.09 -14.92
CA ILE A 172 2.47 22.05 -15.64
C ILE A 172 3.38 21.29 -16.60
N GLU A 173 3.59 21.85 -17.78
CA GLU A 173 4.62 21.39 -18.73
C GLU A 173 5.55 22.54 -19.08
N THR A 174 6.83 22.20 -19.17
CA THR A 174 7.88 23.03 -19.75
C THR A 174 8.97 22.16 -20.38
N THR A 175 10.07 22.75 -20.82
CA THR A 175 11.24 22.07 -21.36
C THR A 175 12.48 22.42 -20.55
N ILE A 176 13.45 21.51 -20.42
CA ILE A 176 14.74 21.76 -19.75
C ILE A 176 15.90 21.24 -20.61
N ASN A 177 17.09 21.80 -20.42
CA ASN A 177 18.32 21.23 -21.00
C ASN A 177 18.68 19.95 -20.21
N PRO A 178 18.93 18.80 -20.87
CA PRO A 178 19.41 17.58 -20.21
C PRO A 178 20.64 17.79 -19.31
N ASP A 179 21.56 18.68 -19.68
CA ASP A 179 22.80 18.95 -18.95
C ASP A 179 22.56 19.66 -17.60
N LEU A 180 21.36 20.21 -17.43
CA LEU A 180 20.94 20.80 -16.15
C LEU A 180 21.03 19.77 -15.03
N GLY A 181 20.83 18.47 -15.29
CA GLY A 181 20.86 17.43 -14.26
C GLY A 181 19.62 17.43 -13.35
N ASP A 182 19.74 16.80 -12.18
CA ASP A 182 18.62 16.59 -11.26
C ASP A 182 18.13 17.89 -10.61
N ILE A 183 16.84 18.19 -10.80
CA ILE A 183 16.20 19.35 -10.18
C ILE A 183 16.08 19.13 -8.67
N THR A 184 16.66 20.02 -7.88
CA THR A 184 16.67 19.98 -6.41
C THR A 184 15.56 20.84 -5.79
N ALA A 185 15.08 21.86 -6.50
CA ALA A 185 13.98 22.71 -6.07
C ALA A 185 13.31 23.43 -7.24
N ILE A 186 12.03 23.76 -7.08
CA ILE A 186 11.28 24.62 -7.99
C ILE A 186 10.71 25.79 -7.18
N TYR A 187 10.82 27.00 -7.72
CA TYR A 187 10.24 28.21 -7.13
C TYR A 187 9.30 28.88 -8.13
N ALA A 188 8.18 29.40 -7.64
CA ALA A 188 7.36 30.38 -8.32
C ALA A 188 7.75 31.77 -7.79
N VAL A 189 8.20 32.64 -8.69
CA VAL A 189 8.64 34.01 -8.40
C VAL A 189 7.74 34.96 -9.18
N GLY A 190 6.96 35.77 -8.47
CA GLY A 190 6.24 36.88 -9.09
C GLY A 190 6.40 38.15 -8.25
N ALA A 191 5.80 39.23 -8.73
CA ALA A 191 6.12 40.61 -8.31
C ALA A 191 6.14 40.87 -6.80
N ALA A 192 5.33 40.15 -6.01
CA ALA A 192 5.21 40.34 -4.56
C ALA A 192 5.37 39.05 -3.73
N SER A 193 5.72 37.91 -4.35
CA SER A 193 5.83 36.66 -3.61
C SER A 193 6.71 35.62 -4.26
N ILE A 194 7.48 34.92 -3.42
CA ILE A 194 8.35 33.81 -3.80
C ILE A 194 7.95 32.54 -3.05
N THR A 195 7.38 31.59 -3.79
CA THR A 195 6.86 30.33 -3.22
C THR A 195 7.73 29.17 -3.65
N ARG A 196 8.22 28.37 -2.69
CA ARG A 196 8.85 27.08 -3.01
C ARG A 196 7.77 26.05 -3.30
N MET A 197 7.87 25.37 -4.43
CA MET A 197 6.90 24.36 -4.87
C MET A 197 7.39 22.97 -4.43
N ALA A 198 6.57 22.23 -3.69
CA ALA A 198 6.87 20.85 -3.31
C ALA A 198 6.46 19.91 -4.46
N VAL A 199 7.42 19.49 -5.30
CA VAL A 199 7.08 18.73 -6.50
C VAL A 199 8.06 17.62 -6.86
N ARG A 200 7.52 16.46 -7.26
CA ARG A 200 8.26 15.45 -8.04
C ARG A 200 8.04 15.71 -9.52
N ILE A 201 9.13 15.68 -10.28
CA ILE A 201 9.15 15.98 -11.70
C ILE A 201 9.23 14.68 -12.50
N VAL A 202 8.54 14.64 -13.63
CA VAL A 202 8.77 13.64 -14.68
C VAL A 202 9.41 14.32 -15.88
N LEU A 203 10.50 13.73 -16.33
CA LEU A 203 11.23 14.18 -17.51
C LEU A 203 10.91 13.26 -18.70
N GLY A 204 10.37 13.79 -19.79
CA GLY A 204 10.02 12.97 -20.95
C GLY A 204 11.25 12.36 -21.62
N ARG A 205 11.19 11.10 -22.08
CA ARG A 205 12.39 10.32 -22.45
C ARG A 205 13.28 10.92 -23.56
N ASN A 206 12.69 11.63 -24.52
CA ASN A 206 13.43 12.11 -25.70
C ASN A 206 13.63 13.62 -25.64
N ALA A 207 14.88 14.05 -25.85
CA ALA A 207 15.17 15.44 -26.13
C ALA A 207 14.78 15.76 -27.58
N LYS A 208 13.97 16.80 -27.78
CA LYS A 208 13.71 17.39 -29.10
C LYS A 208 14.46 18.71 -29.17
N HIS A 209 15.24 18.91 -30.23
CA HIS A 209 16.07 20.11 -30.40
C HIS A 209 16.98 20.42 -29.20
N GLY A 210 17.55 19.38 -28.56
CA GLY A 210 18.41 19.53 -27.38
C GLY A 210 17.69 19.82 -26.07
N LEU A 211 16.34 19.84 -26.06
CA LEU A 211 15.54 20.10 -24.86
C LEU A 211 14.64 18.92 -24.53
N ARG A 212 14.53 18.59 -23.24
CA ARG A 212 13.72 17.50 -22.69
C ARG A 212 12.44 18.06 -22.07
N SER A 213 11.28 17.44 -22.31
CA SER A 213 10.06 17.88 -21.63
C SER A 213 10.13 17.61 -20.13
N CYS A 214 9.53 18.50 -19.35
CA CYS A 214 9.52 18.49 -17.90
C CYS A 214 8.08 18.74 -17.43
N HIS A 215 7.54 17.79 -16.69
CA HIS A 215 6.16 17.79 -16.20
C HIS A 215 6.13 17.67 -14.70
N PHE A 216 5.23 18.42 -14.06
CA PHE A 216 5.08 18.37 -12.61
C PHE A 216 3.69 18.86 -12.19
N ILE A 217 3.19 18.35 -11.06
CA ILE A 217 1.86 18.73 -10.54
C ILE A 217 2.06 19.67 -9.36
N THR A 218 1.41 20.82 -9.39
CA THR A 218 1.46 21.78 -8.30
C THR A 218 0.06 22.22 -7.89
N GLU A 219 -0.07 22.78 -6.69
CA GLU A 219 -1.27 23.53 -6.31
C GLU A 219 -1.41 24.78 -7.20
N ALA A 220 -2.59 25.40 -7.20
CA ALA A 220 -2.89 26.56 -8.01
C ALA A 220 -1.71 27.54 -7.92
N PRO A 221 -1.09 27.89 -9.05
CA PRO A 221 0.15 28.63 -8.98
C PRO A 221 -0.06 29.93 -8.19
N SER A 222 0.74 30.10 -7.14
CA SER A 222 0.79 31.31 -6.32
C SER A 222 2.22 31.83 -6.36
N PRO A 223 2.47 33.02 -6.93
CA PRO A 223 1.50 34.05 -7.32
C PRO A 223 0.67 33.73 -8.57
N SER A 224 -0.41 34.50 -8.80
CA SER A 224 -1.22 34.38 -10.02
C SER A 224 -0.40 34.74 -11.26
N PRO A 225 -0.56 34.05 -12.41
CA PRO A 225 0.10 34.40 -13.66
C PRO A 225 -0.12 35.88 -14.04
N PRO A 226 0.89 36.55 -14.63
CA PRO A 226 2.18 36.01 -15.04
C PRO A 226 3.19 35.91 -13.88
N PHE A 227 4.00 34.84 -13.86
CA PHE A 227 5.14 34.71 -12.94
C PHE A 227 6.22 33.78 -13.52
N LEU A 228 7.41 33.79 -12.94
CA LEU A 228 8.56 32.97 -13.31
C LEU A 228 8.59 31.67 -12.51
N ILE A 229 8.86 30.56 -13.21
CA ILE A 229 9.17 29.26 -12.62
C ILE A 229 10.68 29.05 -12.71
N VAL A 230 11.33 28.94 -11.56
CA VAL A 230 12.78 28.74 -11.45
C VAL A 230 13.07 27.33 -11.00
N LEU A 231 13.68 26.53 -11.87
CA LEU A 231 14.12 25.16 -11.58
C LEU A 231 15.61 25.17 -11.23
N LEU A 232 15.94 24.83 -9.99
CA LEU A 232 17.30 24.76 -9.50
C LEU A 232 17.85 23.34 -9.61
N SER A 233 19.09 23.21 -10.04
CA SER A 233 19.86 21.97 -10.06
C SER A 233 21.26 22.19 -9.50
N LYS A 234 21.98 21.11 -9.21
CA LYS A 234 23.42 21.13 -8.89
C LYS A 234 24.26 21.74 -10.02
N ASN A 235 23.84 21.58 -11.28
CA ASN A 235 24.63 22.01 -12.45
C ASN A 235 24.16 23.35 -13.04
N GLY A 236 23.13 24.00 -12.48
CA GLY A 236 22.65 25.28 -12.99
C GLY A 236 21.21 25.63 -12.62
N VAL A 237 20.64 26.57 -13.37
CA VAL A 237 19.27 27.06 -13.21
C VAL A 237 18.54 27.13 -14.54
N ALA A 238 17.26 26.78 -14.56
CA ALA A 238 16.37 27.02 -15.69
C ALA A 238 15.22 27.94 -15.27
N ILE A 239 15.02 29.02 -16.03
CA ILE A 239 14.00 30.04 -15.77
C ILE A 239 12.93 29.93 -16.86
N ARG A 240 11.65 29.85 -16.45
CA ARG A 240 10.51 29.69 -17.35
C ARG A 240 9.43 30.71 -17.05
N GLN A 241 8.73 31.19 -18.06
CA GLN A 241 7.61 32.11 -17.89
C GLN A 241 6.29 31.34 -17.94
N LEU A 242 5.47 31.42 -16.89
CA LEU A 242 4.05 31.06 -16.98
C LEU A 242 3.25 32.34 -17.27
N ALA A 243 2.84 32.52 -18.52
CA ALA A 243 2.23 33.78 -18.97
C ALA A 243 0.73 33.87 -18.67
N ASP A 244 -0.01 32.77 -18.83
CA ASP A 244 -1.45 32.72 -18.59
C ASP A 244 -1.83 31.60 -17.60
N GLY A 245 -3.01 31.75 -17.01
CA GLY A 245 -3.64 30.75 -16.16
C GLY A 245 -4.55 29.78 -16.91
N LYS A 246 -4.56 29.78 -18.25
CA LYS A 246 -5.56 29.03 -19.03
C LYS A 246 -5.06 27.62 -19.34
N PRO A 247 -5.79 26.57 -18.94
CA PRO A 247 -5.43 25.21 -19.30
C PRO A 247 -5.49 24.96 -20.81
N ARG A 248 -4.48 24.26 -21.35
CA ARG A 248 -4.49 23.80 -22.76
C ARG A 248 -5.56 22.75 -23.04
N TYR A 249 -5.94 21.96 -22.04
CA TYR A 249 -7.01 20.98 -22.11
C TYR A 249 -8.09 21.34 -21.10
N SER A 250 -9.36 21.20 -21.50
CA SER A 250 -10.52 21.52 -20.66
C SER A 250 -10.65 20.63 -19.43
N SER A 251 -10.09 19.42 -19.46
CA SER A 251 -10.09 18.49 -18.34
C SER A 251 -8.94 17.48 -18.42
N LEU A 252 -8.63 16.84 -17.30
CA LEU A 252 -7.68 15.72 -17.26
C LEU A 252 -8.12 14.57 -18.17
N GLN A 253 -9.42 14.27 -18.25
CA GLN A 253 -9.94 13.24 -19.15
C GLN A 253 -9.62 13.56 -20.62
N SER A 254 -9.84 14.80 -21.06
CA SER A 254 -9.52 15.22 -22.43
C SER A 254 -8.03 15.09 -22.75
N TRP A 255 -7.18 15.41 -21.78
CA TRP A 255 -5.74 15.19 -21.90
C TRP A 255 -5.41 13.69 -21.99
N TRP A 256 -5.98 12.87 -21.11
CA TRP A 256 -5.72 11.44 -20.99
C TRP A 256 -6.04 10.68 -22.29
N ASP A 257 -7.20 10.96 -22.89
CA ASP A 257 -7.64 10.30 -24.12
C ASP A 257 -6.75 10.62 -25.34
N LYS A 258 -6.24 11.86 -25.40
CA LYS A 258 -5.38 12.33 -26.49
C LYS A 258 -3.91 11.92 -26.33
N ASN A 259 -3.47 11.60 -25.11
CA ASN A 259 -2.06 11.36 -24.78
C ASN A 259 -1.79 9.92 -24.35
N ARG A 260 -2.41 8.93 -25.02
CA ARG A 260 -2.25 7.50 -24.69
C ARG A 260 -0.80 7.01 -24.67
N GLN A 261 0.05 7.59 -25.52
CA GLN A 261 1.46 7.26 -25.66
C GLN A 261 2.36 7.89 -24.58
N ALA A 262 1.85 8.81 -23.77
CA ALA A 262 2.60 9.48 -22.69
C ALA A 262 2.65 8.62 -21.42
N VAL A 263 3.17 7.40 -21.55
CA VAL A 263 3.06 6.34 -20.53
C VAL A 263 3.61 6.78 -19.17
N ASP A 264 4.84 7.32 -19.13
CA ASP A 264 5.48 7.76 -17.88
C ASP A 264 4.67 8.85 -17.17
N LEU A 265 4.11 9.78 -17.94
CA LEU A 265 3.33 10.89 -17.42
C LEU A 265 1.97 10.42 -16.89
N ARG A 266 1.34 9.46 -17.56
CA ARG A 266 0.09 8.83 -17.11
C ARG A 266 0.29 8.08 -15.79
N GLU A 267 1.40 7.35 -15.65
CA GLU A 267 1.76 6.67 -14.41
C GLU A 267 1.97 7.67 -13.26
N MET A 268 2.71 8.75 -13.48
CA MET A 268 2.89 9.82 -12.48
C MET A 268 1.57 10.42 -12.04
N ILE A 269 0.67 10.73 -12.98
CA ILE A 269 -0.65 11.28 -12.65
C ILE A 269 -1.43 10.30 -11.76
N VAL A 270 -1.45 9.00 -12.08
CA VAL A 270 -2.11 7.98 -11.26
C VAL A 270 -1.56 7.96 -9.84
N ARG A 271 -0.23 7.91 -9.69
CA ARG A 271 0.44 7.89 -8.37
C ARG A 271 0.15 9.16 -7.56
N ARG A 272 0.13 10.32 -8.21
CA ARG A 272 -0.14 11.61 -7.56
C ARG A 272 -1.60 11.78 -7.17
N LEU A 273 -2.53 11.33 -8.01
CA LEU A 273 -3.96 11.33 -7.70
C LEU A 273 -4.26 10.40 -6.51
N ALA A 274 -3.61 9.25 -6.44
CA ALA A 274 -3.79 8.31 -5.34
C ALA A 274 -3.30 8.84 -3.98
N ALA A 275 -2.38 9.79 -3.98
CA ALA A 275 -1.90 10.46 -2.76
C ALA A 275 -2.80 11.62 -2.31
N LEU A 276 -3.83 11.99 -3.09
CA LEU A 276 -4.78 13.02 -2.71
C LEU A 276 -5.81 12.46 -1.71
N PRO A 277 -6.23 13.25 -0.70
CA PRO A 277 -7.42 12.94 0.07
C PRO A 277 -8.66 12.81 -0.85
N GLU A 278 -9.66 12.06 -0.39
CA GLU A 278 -10.92 11.81 -1.11
C GLU A 278 -10.73 11.00 -2.42
N SER A 279 -11.67 11.10 -3.36
CA SER A 279 -11.88 10.21 -4.52
C SER A 279 -10.71 10.10 -5.52
N GLY A 280 -9.52 10.62 -5.22
CA GLY A 280 -8.34 10.61 -6.09
C GLY A 280 -7.94 9.21 -6.56
N ALA A 281 -7.95 8.21 -5.67
CA ALA A 281 -7.69 6.81 -6.04
C ALA A 281 -8.76 6.26 -7.01
N ALA A 282 -10.04 6.58 -6.77
CA ALA A 282 -11.13 6.15 -7.65
C ALA A 282 -11.02 6.81 -9.04
N THR A 283 -10.70 8.11 -9.11
CA THR A 283 -10.43 8.82 -10.37
C THR A 283 -9.25 8.20 -11.12
N ALA A 284 -8.16 7.87 -10.42
CA ALA A 284 -6.99 7.25 -11.03
C ALA A 284 -7.31 5.87 -11.62
N ILE A 285 -8.17 5.08 -10.97
CA ILE A 285 -8.65 3.79 -11.47
C ILE A 285 -9.54 4.00 -12.71
N ASP A 286 -10.53 4.90 -12.64
CA ASP A 286 -11.48 5.18 -13.75
C ASP A 286 -10.74 5.60 -15.04
N LEU A 287 -9.73 6.47 -14.92
CA LEU A 287 -8.89 6.88 -16.06
C LEU A 287 -8.20 5.68 -16.74
N GLN A 288 -7.64 4.75 -15.95
CA GLN A 288 -6.95 3.58 -16.47
C GLN A 288 -7.93 2.57 -17.11
N VAL A 289 -9.11 2.38 -16.52
CA VAL A 289 -10.15 1.48 -17.04
C VAL A 289 -10.73 1.98 -18.36
N ARG A 290 -11.01 3.29 -18.49
CA ARG A 290 -11.64 3.86 -19.70
C ARG A 290 -10.72 3.88 -20.91
N ALA A 291 -9.43 4.14 -20.68
CA ALA A 291 -8.45 4.27 -21.76
C ALA A 291 -7.15 3.57 -21.36
N PRO A 292 -7.09 2.23 -21.29
CA PRO A 292 -5.90 1.51 -20.86
C PRO A 292 -4.70 1.74 -21.79
N LEU A 293 -3.51 1.39 -21.31
CA LEU A 293 -2.32 1.25 -22.15
C LEU A 293 -2.51 0.06 -23.09
N ALA A 294 -1.91 0.12 -24.28
CA ALA A 294 -1.89 -1.02 -25.18
C ALA A 294 -1.02 -2.12 -24.55
N ALA A 295 -1.63 -3.26 -24.24
CA ALA A 295 -0.91 -4.42 -23.75
C ALA A 295 0.14 -4.87 -24.78
N SER A 296 1.31 -5.29 -24.30
CA SER A 296 2.42 -5.69 -25.15
C SER A 296 3.09 -6.95 -24.63
N ARG A 297 3.09 -7.97 -25.48
CA ARG A 297 3.84 -9.23 -25.32
C ARG A 297 4.87 -9.39 -26.43
N ILE A 298 5.93 -10.14 -26.16
CA ILE A 298 6.96 -10.44 -27.17
C ILE A 298 6.67 -11.83 -27.73
N ALA A 299 6.11 -11.90 -28.94
CA ALA A 299 5.74 -13.15 -29.61
C ALA A 299 6.19 -13.13 -31.09
N LYS A 300 7.52 -13.25 -31.32
CA LYS A 300 8.11 -13.10 -32.66
C LYS A 300 8.39 -14.43 -33.37
N SER A 301 8.89 -15.46 -32.69
CA SER A 301 9.23 -16.78 -33.26
C SER A 301 9.72 -17.73 -32.15
N SER A 302 9.66 -19.05 -32.35
CA SER A 302 10.26 -20.06 -31.44
C SER A 302 11.78 -19.95 -31.31
N MET A 303 12.44 -19.27 -32.26
CA MET A 303 13.89 -19.06 -32.30
C MET A 303 14.36 -17.79 -31.56
N HIS A 304 13.45 -16.93 -31.11
CA HIS A 304 13.79 -15.70 -30.40
C HIS A 304 13.23 -15.69 -28.98
N PRO A 305 13.88 -14.98 -28.04
CA PRO A 305 13.30 -14.72 -26.73
C PRO A 305 11.88 -14.16 -26.86
N SER A 306 10.95 -14.77 -26.16
CA SER A 306 9.54 -14.37 -26.12
C SER A 306 9.02 -14.44 -24.69
N GLY A 307 7.95 -13.71 -24.40
CA GLY A 307 7.42 -13.64 -23.05
C GLY A 307 6.37 -12.56 -22.87
N GLU A 308 5.68 -12.68 -21.74
CA GLU A 308 4.53 -11.88 -21.35
C GLU A 308 4.49 -11.78 -19.82
N VAL A 309 4.00 -10.63 -19.34
CA VAL A 309 3.57 -10.47 -17.95
C VAL A 309 2.06 -10.36 -18.01
N ASP A 310 1.35 -11.35 -17.48
CA ASP A 310 -0.12 -11.43 -17.50
C ASP A 310 -0.74 -11.09 -16.14
N LEU A 311 0.04 -11.22 -15.06
CA LEU A 311 -0.31 -10.85 -13.70
C LEU A 311 0.63 -9.74 -13.20
N ALA A 312 0.08 -8.63 -12.73
CA ALA A 312 0.86 -7.49 -12.23
C ALA A 312 0.10 -6.69 -11.16
N LEU A 313 -0.15 -7.29 -10.00
CA LEU A 313 -0.93 -6.66 -8.93
C LEU A 313 -0.08 -5.67 -8.14
N ALA A 314 -0.40 -4.39 -8.26
CA ALA A 314 0.10 -3.32 -7.41
C ALA A 314 -0.59 -3.38 -6.03
N LEU A 315 0.19 -3.69 -4.99
CA LEU A 315 -0.24 -3.87 -3.60
C LEU A 315 0.52 -2.89 -2.69
N ASP A 316 0.07 -2.66 -1.45
CA ASP A 316 0.66 -1.64 -0.58
C ASP A 316 2.10 -1.99 -0.18
N GLY A 317 2.39 -3.28 -0.01
CA GLY A 317 3.72 -3.79 0.34
C GLY A 317 4.65 -4.06 -0.85
N GLY A 318 4.17 -3.96 -2.10
CA GLY A 318 4.96 -4.35 -3.26
C GLY A 318 4.15 -4.67 -4.51
N LEU A 319 4.80 -5.39 -5.43
CA LEU A 319 4.22 -5.79 -6.70
C LEU A 319 4.29 -7.32 -6.84
N LEU A 320 3.14 -7.96 -7.04
CA LEU A 320 3.09 -9.35 -7.46
C LEU A 320 3.08 -9.41 -9.00
N ALA A 321 4.12 -9.98 -9.58
CA ALA A 321 4.25 -10.16 -11.02
C ALA A 321 4.19 -11.64 -11.38
N GLY A 322 3.56 -11.99 -12.49
CA GLY A 322 3.52 -13.34 -13.02
C GLY A 322 3.35 -13.34 -14.53
N GLY A 323 3.72 -14.44 -15.16
CA GLY A 323 3.63 -14.61 -16.59
C GLY A 323 4.48 -15.76 -17.06
N TRP A 324 4.97 -15.65 -18.30
CA TRP A 324 5.79 -16.68 -18.91
C TRP A 324 6.86 -16.09 -19.83
N PHE A 325 7.93 -16.86 -20.04
CA PHE A 325 8.94 -16.56 -21.03
C PHE A 325 9.46 -17.83 -21.71
N HIS A 326 9.96 -17.67 -22.93
CA HIS A 326 10.65 -18.69 -23.70
C HIS A 326 12.07 -18.21 -23.98
N ALA A 327 13.06 -18.96 -23.49
CA ALA A 327 14.48 -18.63 -23.60
C ALA A 327 15.22 -19.74 -24.38
N PRO A 328 15.09 -19.79 -25.73
CA PRO A 328 15.69 -20.85 -26.54
C PRO A 328 17.24 -20.78 -26.62
N SER A 329 17.86 -19.75 -26.05
CA SER A 329 19.32 -19.51 -26.08
C SER A 329 19.75 -18.65 -24.88
N THR A 330 21.06 -18.46 -24.67
CA THR A 330 21.64 -17.58 -23.63
C THR A 330 21.36 -16.08 -23.85
N VAL A 331 20.54 -15.71 -24.83
CA VAL A 331 20.22 -14.31 -25.17
C VAL A 331 19.22 -13.71 -24.19
N PHE A 332 18.39 -14.49 -23.50
CA PHE A 332 17.49 -13.98 -22.46
C PHE A 332 18.25 -13.74 -21.16
N ALA A 333 18.12 -12.55 -20.58
CA ALA A 333 18.80 -12.17 -19.33
C ALA A 333 17.85 -11.88 -18.15
N GLY A 334 16.54 -11.74 -18.40
CA GLY A 334 15.55 -11.57 -17.34
C GLY A 334 14.39 -10.64 -17.73
N ILE A 335 13.48 -10.45 -16.78
CA ILE A 335 12.42 -9.45 -16.83
C ILE A 335 12.61 -8.51 -15.63
N ASP A 336 12.47 -7.22 -15.87
CA ASP A 336 12.56 -6.18 -14.83
C ASP A 336 11.23 -5.42 -14.73
N TYR A 337 10.78 -5.11 -13.51
CA TYR A 337 9.77 -4.08 -13.25
C TYR A 337 10.38 -2.69 -13.42
N VAL A 338 9.71 -1.78 -14.12
CA VAL A 338 10.22 -0.43 -14.38
C VAL A 338 9.55 0.57 -13.44
N LYS A 339 10.34 1.20 -12.57
CA LYS A 339 9.89 2.25 -11.64
C LYS A 339 9.52 3.55 -12.35
N GLU A 340 8.92 4.49 -11.60
CA GLU A 340 8.54 5.84 -12.06
C GLU A 340 9.75 6.61 -12.63
N ASP A 341 10.93 6.44 -12.04
CA ASP A 341 12.20 7.07 -12.49
C ASP A 341 12.84 6.38 -13.71
N GLY A 342 12.23 5.31 -14.22
CA GLY A 342 12.72 4.52 -15.33
C GLY A 342 13.74 3.43 -14.94
N THR A 343 14.10 3.31 -13.66
CA THR A 343 15.01 2.27 -13.20
C THR A 343 14.34 0.89 -13.25
N GLY A 344 15.06 -0.10 -13.78
CA GLY A 344 14.63 -1.50 -13.82
C GLY A 344 14.96 -2.20 -12.51
N VAL A 345 13.99 -2.89 -11.92
CA VAL A 345 14.14 -3.80 -10.79
C VAL A 345 13.98 -5.23 -11.29
N PRO A 346 15.06 -6.02 -11.33
CA PRO A 346 15.01 -7.41 -11.76
C PRO A 346 14.03 -8.26 -10.92
N LEU A 347 13.26 -9.14 -11.58
CA LEU A 347 12.33 -10.06 -10.92
C LEU A 347 13.01 -11.33 -10.38
N ASP A 348 14.23 -11.63 -10.87
CA ASP A 348 15.01 -12.84 -10.55
C ASP A 348 15.38 -12.95 -9.06
N GLY A 349 15.53 -11.84 -8.34
CA GLY A 349 15.88 -11.82 -6.92
C GLY A 349 14.90 -12.52 -5.98
N ASN A 350 13.61 -12.60 -6.34
CA ASN A 350 12.58 -13.29 -5.55
C ASN A 350 11.45 -13.84 -6.45
N SER A 351 11.83 -14.74 -7.36
CA SER A 351 10.91 -15.44 -8.25
C SER A 351 10.87 -16.95 -7.99
N TYR A 352 9.80 -17.57 -8.46
CA TYR A 352 9.63 -19.01 -8.56
C TYR A 352 9.19 -19.37 -9.98
N GLU A 353 10.00 -20.19 -10.64
CA GLU A 353 9.79 -20.62 -12.02
C GLU A 353 9.24 -22.04 -12.07
N PHE A 354 8.43 -22.33 -13.09
CA PHE A 354 7.83 -23.64 -13.28
C PHE A 354 7.54 -23.94 -14.76
N PRO A 355 7.48 -25.23 -15.16
CA PRO A 355 7.07 -25.59 -16.51
C PRO A 355 5.64 -25.12 -16.82
N ALA A 356 5.46 -24.47 -17.96
CA ALA A 356 4.18 -23.97 -18.43
C ALA A 356 4.04 -24.13 -19.95
N TRP A 357 2.88 -23.78 -20.49
CA TRP A 357 2.63 -23.78 -21.92
C TRP A 357 1.95 -22.47 -22.32
N ALA A 358 2.39 -21.88 -23.43
CA ALA A 358 1.76 -20.70 -24.03
C ALA A 358 1.01 -21.10 -25.31
N GLN A 359 -0.13 -20.44 -25.56
CA GLN A 359 -0.90 -20.63 -26.79
C GLN A 359 -0.21 -19.87 -27.94
N GLY A 360 0.11 -20.59 -29.02
CA GLY A 360 0.73 -20.01 -30.22
C GLY A 360 -0.24 -19.12 -31.03
N LYS A 361 0.24 -18.58 -32.16
CA LYS A 361 -0.59 -17.74 -33.06
C LYS A 361 -1.75 -18.51 -33.71
N ASP A 362 -1.60 -19.82 -33.91
CA ASP A 362 -2.68 -20.71 -34.34
C ASP A 362 -3.30 -21.37 -33.09
N GLU A 363 -4.62 -21.29 -32.93
CA GLU A 363 -5.37 -21.77 -31.73
C GLU A 363 -5.06 -23.22 -31.31
N LYS A 364 -4.51 -24.05 -32.22
CA LYS A 364 -4.15 -25.45 -32.00
C LYS A 364 -2.69 -25.71 -31.61
N SER A 365 -1.81 -24.70 -31.63
CA SER A 365 -0.39 -24.85 -31.30
C SER A 365 -0.11 -24.47 -29.85
N LYS A 366 0.53 -25.36 -29.09
CA LYS A 366 1.07 -25.10 -27.76
C LYS A 366 2.60 -25.05 -27.83
N THR A 367 3.21 -24.09 -27.16
CA THR A 367 4.66 -23.99 -27.03
C THR A 367 5.02 -24.15 -25.57
N ASP A 368 6.01 -25.01 -25.28
CA ASP A 368 6.56 -25.14 -23.93
C ASP A 368 7.30 -23.87 -23.56
N VAL A 369 6.97 -23.32 -22.39
CA VAL A 369 7.53 -22.07 -21.87
C VAL A 369 7.85 -22.23 -20.39
N THR A 370 8.62 -21.29 -19.85
CA THR A 370 8.84 -21.19 -18.41
C THR A 370 7.84 -20.19 -17.84
N GLY A 371 6.92 -20.66 -17.00
CA GLY A 371 6.07 -19.80 -16.19
C GLY A 371 6.85 -19.26 -15.01
N PHE A 372 6.52 -18.06 -14.56
CA PHE A 372 7.12 -17.47 -13.37
C PHE A 372 6.09 -16.72 -12.54
N VAL A 373 6.37 -16.61 -11.25
CA VAL A 373 5.76 -15.66 -10.34
C VAL A 373 6.86 -15.00 -9.52
N ALA A 374 6.71 -13.73 -9.19
CA ALA A 374 7.69 -12.96 -8.43
C ALA A 374 7.00 -11.97 -7.50
N TRP A 375 7.56 -11.79 -6.31
CA TRP A 375 7.16 -10.72 -5.40
C TRP A 375 8.28 -9.70 -5.29
N VAL A 376 7.99 -8.46 -5.72
CA VAL A 376 8.91 -7.34 -5.69
C VAL A 376 8.52 -6.43 -4.52
N PRO A 377 9.24 -6.46 -3.38
CA PRO A 377 8.98 -5.54 -2.29
C PRO A 377 9.33 -4.11 -2.71
N LEU A 378 8.45 -3.16 -2.43
CA LEU A 378 8.63 -1.75 -2.77
C LEU A 378 8.56 -0.90 -1.50
N ALA A 379 9.51 0.03 -1.34
CA ALA A 379 9.54 0.94 -0.19
C ALA A 379 8.41 1.98 -0.22
N GLU A 380 7.99 2.38 -1.42
CA GLU A 380 6.84 3.26 -1.65
C GLU A 380 5.76 2.46 -2.39
N SER A 381 4.50 2.60 -1.95
CA SER A 381 3.38 1.94 -2.61
C SER A 381 3.33 2.35 -4.09
N PRO A 382 3.14 1.38 -5.02
CA PRO A 382 2.95 1.67 -6.42
C PRO A 382 1.68 2.50 -6.71
N GLY A 383 0.79 2.66 -5.72
CA GLY A 383 -0.54 3.22 -5.92
C GLY A 383 -1.45 2.24 -6.70
N PRO A 384 -2.64 2.69 -7.13
CA PRO A 384 -3.62 1.85 -7.82
C PRO A 384 -3.25 1.69 -9.31
N LEU A 385 -2.03 1.24 -9.60
CA LEU A 385 -1.59 0.97 -10.97
C LEU A 385 -2.21 -0.32 -11.49
N LEU A 386 -3.02 -0.20 -12.55
CA LEU A 386 -3.64 -1.35 -13.21
C LEU A 386 -2.72 -1.96 -14.26
N GLN A 387 -1.74 -1.22 -14.78
CA GLN A 387 -0.78 -1.71 -15.77
C GLN A 387 0.65 -1.28 -15.42
N PRO A 388 1.25 -1.82 -14.34
CA PRO A 388 2.67 -1.60 -14.03
C PRO A 388 3.54 -1.98 -15.23
N ARG A 389 4.63 -1.23 -15.46
CA ARG A 389 5.49 -1.42 -16.64
C ARG A 389 6.59 -2.42 -16.38
N PHE A 390 6.89 -3.22 -17.38
CA PHE A 390 7.98 -4.20 -17.35
C PHE A 390 8.85 -4.07 -18.60
N GLN A 391 10.02 -4.68 -18.55
CA GLN A 391 10.89 -4.83 -19.71
C GLN A 391 11.56 -6.20 -19.68
N MET A 392 11.67 -6.85 -20.84
CA MET A 392 12.53 -8.01 -21.04
C MET A 392 13.94 -7.52 -21.36
N ARG A 393 14.93 -8.00 -20.61
CA ARG A 393 16.35 -7.70 -20.81
C ARG A 393 17.02 -8.84 -21.54
N LEU A 394 17.78 -8.50 -22.59
CA LEU A 394 18.59 -9.44 -23.34
C LEU A 394 20.06 -9.34 -22.91
N ALA A 395 20.83 -10.42 -23.08
CA ALA A 395 22.26 -10.47 -22.77
C ALA A 395 23.10 -9.46 -23.59
N SER A 396 22.56 -8.97 -24.71
CA SER A 396 23.17 -7.90 -25.51
C SER A 396 23.02 -6.50 -24.90
N GLY A 397 22.26 -6.35 -23.82
CA GLY A 397 21.89 -5.05 -23.23
C GLY A 397 20.64 -4.41 -23.85
N VAL A 398 20.06 -5.02 -24.89
CA VAL A 398 18.78 -4.56 -25.45
C VAL A 398 17.64 -4.84 -24.46
N VAL A 399 16.78 -3.85 -24.26
CA VAL A 399 15.54 -3.98 -23.47
C VAL A 399 14.31 -3.86 -24.37
N MET A 400 13.30 -4.67 -24.09
CA MET A 400 12.05 -4.71 -24.85
C MET A 400 10.86 -4.49 -23.90
N PRO A 401 9.99 -3.49 -24.13
CA PRO A 401 8.91 -3.18 -23.20
C PRO A 401 7.83 -4.28 -23.16
N LEU A 402 7.31 -4.50 -21.96
CA LEU A 402 6.20 -5.40 -21.65
C LEU A 402 5.15 -4.61 -20.86
N VAL A 403 3.89 -4.71 -21.27
CA VAL A 403 2.76 -4.04 -20.63
C VAL A 403 1.65 -5.08 -20.45
N PRO A 404 1.25 -5.39 -19.20
CA PRO A 404 0.18 -6.35 -18.94
C PRO A 404 -1.17 -5.77 -19.36
N GLU A 405 -2.18 -6.64 -19.49
CA GLU A 405 -3.58 -6.20 -19.52
C GLU A 405 -3.97 -5.50 -18.20
N PRO A 406 -5.01 -4.64 -18.19
CA PRO A 406 -5.50 -4.01 -16.97
C PRO A 406 -5.82 -5.02 -15.87
N GLN A 407 -5.20 -4.82 -14.71
CA GLN A 407 -5.27 -5.72 -13.57
C GLN A 407 -6.46 -5.41 -12.65
N ALA A 408 -6.87 -6.40 -11.86
CA ALA A 408 -7.92 -6.22 -10.87
C ALA A 408 -7.49 -5.24 -9.76
N PHE A 409 -8.40 -4.33 -9.39
CA PHE A 409 -8.19 -3.37 -8.29
C PHE A 409 -9.01 -3.68 -7.03
N GLU A 410 -10.10 -4.46 -7.16
CA GLU A 410 -10.89 -4.90 -6.02
C GLU A 410 -10.17 -6.01 -5.26
N ALA A 411 -10.04 -5.85 -3.94
CA ALA A 411 -9.27 -6.78 -3.09
C ALA A 411 -9.71 -8.25 -3.24
N ALA A 412 -11.02 -8.52 -3.33
CA ALA A 412 -11.53 -9.89 -3.52
C ALA A 412 -11.08 -10.53 -4.85
N MET A 413 -11.04 -9.73 -5.93
CA MET A 413 -10.54 -10.17 -7.23
C MET A 413 -9.02 -10.30 -7.25
N GLN A 414 -8.30 -9.37 -6.61
CA GLN A 414 -6.85 -9.45 -6.40
C GLN A 414 -6.48 -10.74 -5.69
N ARG A 415 -7.16 -11.10 -4.60
CA ARG A 415 -6.97 -12.38 -3.88
C ARG A 415 -7.11 -13.58 -4.81
N ASN A 416 -8.18 -13.62 -5.62
CA ASN A 416 -8.40 -14.72 -6.56
C ASN A 416 -7.27 -14.83 -7.59
N HIS A 417 -6.72 -13.71 -8.05
CA HIS A 417 -5.59 -13.68 -8.97
C HIS A 417 -4.29 -14.15 -8.27
N VAL A 418 -4.03 -13.72 -7.02
CA VAL A 418 -2.88 -14.20 -6.23
C VAL A 418 -2.93 -15.72 -6.07
N LEU A 419 -4.08 -16.28 -5.71
CA LEU A 419 -4.26 -17.73 -5.55
C LEU A 419 -4.10 -18.53 -6.85
N ARG A 420 -4.29 -17.89 -8.01
CA ARG A 420 -4.11 -18.50 -9.34
C ARG A 420 -2.71 -18.26 -9.92
N ALA A 421 -1.89 -17.45 -9.26
CA ALA A 421 -0.55 -17.09 -9.75
C ALA A 421 0.41 -18.29 -9.83
N VAL A 422 0.15 -19.35 -9.04
CA VAL A 422 0.96 -20.57 -9.02
C VAL A 422 0.05 -21.78 -9.22
N PRO A 423 0.36 -22.70 -10.15
CA PRO A 423 -0.38 -23.94 -10.28
C PRO A 423 -0.33 -24.77 -8.99
N PRO A 424 -1.39 -25.53 -8.63
CA PRO A 424 -1.45 -26.28 -7.37
C PRO A 424 -0.26 -27.21 -7.09
N GLN A 425 0.34 -27.81 -8.11
CA GLN A 425 1.52 -28.69 -7.99
C GLN A 425 2.82 -27.94 -7.68
N HIS A 426 2.84 -26.62 -7.89
CA HIS A 426 3.96 -25.71 -7.64
C HIS A 426 3.76 -24.85 -6.38
N ALA A 427 2.63 -25.03 -5.68
CA ALA A 427 2.31 -24.39 -4.42
C ALA A 427 3.15 -25.01 -3.27
N VAL A 428 4.44 -24.67 -3.25
CA VAL A 428 5.45 -25.15 -2.29
C VAL A 428 5.84 -24.10 -1.27
N ASP A 429 6.50 -24.50 -0.17
CA ASP A 429 6.87 -23.60 0.93
C ASP A 429 7.56 -22.32 0.45
N ARG A 430 8.56 -22.44 -0.43
CA ARG A 430 9.26 -21.27 -0.99
C ARG A 430 8.30 -20.31 -1.70
N ALA A 431 7.45 -20.80 -2.59
CA ALA A 431 6.50 -19.99 -3.33
C ALA A 431 5.47 -19.33 -2.40
N PHE A 432 5.00 -20.03 -1.37
CA PHE A 432 4.15 -19.44 -0.35
C PHE A 432 4.87 -18.37 0.46
N ARG A 433 5.98 -18.74 1.10
CA ARG A 433 6.71 -17.90 2.05
C ARG A 433 7.19 -16.60 1.44
N THR A 434 7.82 -16.67 0.25
CA THR A 434 8.52 -15.51 -0.30
C THR A 434 7.70 -14.74 -1.33
N ILE A 435 6.61 -15.32 -1.85
CA ILE A 435 5.85 -14.72 -2.96
C ILE A 435 4.37 -14.53 -2.63
N LEU A 436 3.63 -15.61 -2.36
CA LEU A 436 2.18 -15.52 -2.19
C LEU A 436 1.77 -14.95 -0.83
N ALA A 437 2.46 -15.30 0.26
CA ALA A 437 2.09 -14.87 1.60
C ALA A 437 2.16 -13.34 1.79
N PRO A 438 3.22 -12.63 1.36
CA PRO A 438 3.24 -11.16 1.43
C PRO A 438 2.07 -10.52 0.67
N ALA A 439 1.75 -11.03 -0.53
CA ALA A 439 0.66 -10.53 -1.35
C ALA A 439 -0.72 -10.82 -0.74
N LEU A 440 -0.96 -12.05 -0.28
CA LEU A 440 -2.23 -12.46 0.34
C LEU A 440 -2.48 -11.71 1.65
N GLN A 441 -1.46 -11.54 2.50
CA GLN A 441 -1.58 -10.79 3.74
C GLN A 441 -1.98 -9.34 3.50
N ASP A 442 -1.40 -8.69 2.50
CA ASP A 442 -1.77 -7.32 2.16
C ASP A 442 -3.22 -7.22 1.65
N VAL A 443 -3.59 -8.13 0.75
CA VAL A 443 -4.95 -8.20 0.18
C VAL A 443 -6.00 -8.50 1.26
N GLU A 444 -5.76 -9.48 2.13
CA GLU A 444 -6.69 -9.84 3.21
C GLU A 444 -6.83 -8.71 4.23
N ARG A 445 -5.73 -8.01 4.57
CA ARG A 445 -5.78 -6.83 5.44
C ARG A 445 -6.61 -5.71 4.82
N ARG A 446 -6.41 -5.42 3.53
CA ARG A 446 -7.22 -4.43 2.81
C ARG A 446 -8.68 -4.84 2.74
N LEU A 447 -8.96 -6.12 2.50
CA LEU A 447 -10.33 -6.65 2.48
C LEU A 447 -10.99 -6.47 3.86
N GLY A 448 -10.31 -6.86 4.93
CA GLY A 448 -10.77 -6.69 6.31
C GLY A 448 -11.14 -5.24 6.66
N ARG A 449 -10.34 -4.26 6.23
CA ARG A 449 -10.64 -2.82 6.44
C ARG A 449 -11.88 -2.33 5.70
N THR A 450 -12.27 -2.99 4.62
CA THR A 450 -13.46 -2.60 3.83
C THR A 450 -14.73 -3.30 4.28
N ILE A 451 -14.61 -4.29 5.17
CA ILE A 451 -15.73 -5.09 5.64
C ILE A 451 -16.36 -4.41 6.85
N GLU A 452 -17.63 -4.08 6.70
CA GLU A 452 -18.41 -3.39 7.71
C GLU A 452 -19.81 -4.00 7.79
N VAL A 453 -20.44 -3.86 8.95
CA VAL A 453 -21.85 -4.18 9.14
C VAL A 453 -22.67 -2.97 8.71
N ASN A 454 -23.44 -3.09 7.63
CA ASN A 454 -24.21 -1.98 7.08
C ASN A 454 -25.64 -1.92 7.62
N ARG A 455 -26.17 -3.05 8.10
CA ARG A 455 -27.54 -3.13 8.62
C ARG A 455 -27.65 -4.17 9.72
N THR A 456 -28.49 -3.87 10.69
CA THR A 456 -28.98 -4.86 11.66
C THR A 456 -30.50 -4.77 11.78
N LYS A 457 -31.13 -5.88 12.15
CA LYS A 457 -32.57 -5.97 12.38
C LYS A 457 -32.88 -6.99 13.47
N ASP A 458 -33.71 -6.60 14.43
CA ASP A 458 -34.17 -7.48 15.49
C ASP A 458 -35.53 -8.10 15.15
N TYR A 459 -35.68 -9.39 15.42
CA TYR A 459 -36.91 -10.16 15.34
C TYR A 459 -37.27 -10.62 16.75
N GLY A 460 -38.09 -9.80 17.41
CA GLY A 460 -38.36 -9.93 18.84
C GLY A 460 -37.14 -9.61 19.71
N LEU A 461 -37.32 -9.71 21.02
CA LEU A 461 -36.25 -9.60 22.00
C LEU A 461 -36.28 -10.85 22.90
N PRO A 462 -35.12 -11.31 23.40
CA PRO A 462 -35.09 -12.35 24.40
C PRO A 462 -35.93 -11.95 25.63
N LYS A 463 -36.64 -12.90 26.25
CA LYS A 463 -37.52 -12.64 27.41
C LYS A 463 -36.76 -12.11 28.64
N GLY A 464 -35.45 -12.32 28.70
CA GLY A 464 -34.51 -11.84 29.71
C GLY A 464 -33.10 -11.73 29.15
N ALA A 465 -32.08 -11.57 29.99
CA ALA A 465 -30.70 -11.62 29.52
C ALA A 465 -30.38 -13.04 29.02
N PRO A 466 -30.07 -13.24 27.72
CA PRO A 466 -29.76 -14.57 27.22
C PRO A 466 -28.47 -15.06 27.87
N LEU A 467 -28.43 -16.35 28.23
CA LEU A 467 -27.20 -17.00 28.69
C LEU A 467 -26.28 -17.32 27.50
N VAL A 468 -26.88 -17.71 26.37
CA VAL A 468 -26.18 -18.21 25.18
C VAL A 468 -26.52 -17.34 23.96
N SER A 469 -25.52 -16.96 23.17
CA SER A 469 -25.70 -16.36 21.85
C SER A 469 -25.21 -17.34 20.78
N ILE A 470 -26.12 -17.76 19.89
CA ILE A 470 -25.81 -18.64 18.77
C ILE A 470 -25.53 -17.77 17.55
N VAL A 471 -24.30 -17.77 17.06
CA VAL A 471 -23.88 -17.04 15.86
C VAL A 471 -23.90 -18.00 14.67
N VAL A 472 -24.70 -17.66 13.66
CA VAL A 472 -24.87 -18.45 12.44
C VAL A 472 -24.50 -17.61 11.20
N PRO A 473 -23.31 -17.80 10.61
CA PRO A 473 -22.94 -17.15 9.37
C PRO A 473 -23.69 -17.74 8.17
N LEU A 474 -24.10 -16.88 7.25
CA LEU A 474 -24.92 -17.18 6.06
C LEU A 474 -24.24 -16.69 4.79
N TYR A 475 -24.07 -17.60 3.83
CA TYR A 475 -23.54 -17.27 2.50
C TYR A 475 -24.34 -17.96 1.39
N ARG A 476 -25.13 -17.17 0.65
CA ARG A 476 -25.86 -17.53 -0.59
C ARG A 476 -26.85 -18.70 -0.54
N VAL A 477 -26.87 -19.51 0.50
CA VAL A 477 -27.70 -20.71 0.63
C VAL A 477 -28.48 -20.63 1.94
N LEU A 478 -29.81 -20.68 1.84
CA LEU A 478 -30.72 -20.53 2.98
C LEU A 478 -31.54 -21.81 3.25
N ASP A 479 -31.39 -22.84 2.42
CA ASP A 479 -32.22 -24.05 2.41
C ASP A 479 -32.38 -24.71 3.78
N PHE A 480 -31.32 -24.70 4.59
CA PHE A 480 -31.29 -25.38 5.88
C PHE A 480 -31.82 -24.55 7.05
N LEU A 481 -32.03 -23.25 6.87
CA LEU A 481 -32.48 -22.37 7.96
C LEU A 481 -33.83 -22.77 8.54
N ARG A 482 -34.74 -23.23 7.68
CA ARG A 482 -36.07 -23.70 8.12
C ARG A 482 -35.93 -24.92 9.04
N PHE A 483 -35.08 -25.88 8.68
CA PHE A 483 -34.88 -27.10 9.45
C PHE A 483 -34.10 -26.82 10.73
N GLN A 484 -33.03 -26.02 10.66
CA GLN A 484 -32.22 -25.63 11.80
C GLN A 484 -33.06 -24.88 12.85
N LEU A 485 -33.80 -23.84 12.44
CA LEU A 485 -34.61 -23.07 13.38
C LEU A 485 -35.78 -23.89 13.93
N SER A 486 -36.44 -24.70 13.10
CA SER A 486 -37.50 -25.60 13.58
C SER A 486 -36.97 -26.58 14.63
N GLY A 487 -35.80 -27.18 14.38
CA GLY A 487 -35.13 -28.05 15.35
C GLY A 487 -34.83 -27.33 16.67
N MET A 488 -34.24 -26.15 16.60
CA MET A 488 -33.96 -25.34 17.79
C MET A 488 -35.22 -24.90 18.55
N ALA A 489 -36.32 -24.59 17.84
CA ALA A 489 -37.59 -24.16 18.43
C ALA A 489 -38.28 -25.27 19.24
N THR A 490 -37.93 -26.54 19.02
CA THR A 490 -38.45 -27.67 19.81
C THR A 490 -37.76 -27.83 21.17
N ASP A 491 -36.73 -27.03 21.47
CA ASP A 491 -36.01 -27.04 22.73
C ASP A 491 -36.47 -25.89 23.63
N PRO A 492 -37.27 -26.17 24.70
CA PRO A 492 -37.77 -25.13 25.60
C PRO A 492 -36.65 -24.42 26.35
N TRP A 493 -35.57 -25.15 26.69
CA TRP A 493 -34.44 -24.54 27.40
C TRP A 493 -33.73 -23.54 26.51
N LEU A 494 -33.49 -23.89 25.23
CA LEU A 494 -32.95 -22.96 24.24
C LEU A 494 -33.85 -21.73 24.08
N ALA A 495 -35.16 -21.93 23.92
CA ALA A 495 -36.12 -20.85 23.71
C ALA A 495 -36.13 -19.79 24.83
N ASP A 496 -35.88 -20.21 26.08
CA ASP A 496 -35.86 -19.31 27.23
C ASP A 496 -34.47 -18.74 27.57
N ASN A 497 -33.39 -19.39 27.13
CA ASN A 497 -32.02 -19.04 27.55
C ASN A 497 -31.10 -18.55 26.43
N ALA A 498 -31.52 -18.62 25.16
CA ALA A 498 -30.67 -18.30 24.03
C ALA A 498 -31.24 -17.19 23.12
N GLU A 499 -30.34 -16.56 22.39
CA GLU A 499 -30.64 -15.73 21.23
C GLU A 499 -29.90 -16.27 20.00
N ILE A 500 -30.43 -15.99 18.81
CA ILE A 500 -29.80 -16.40 17.56
C ILE A 500 -29.39 -15.18 16.75
N ILE A 501 -28.16 -15.13 16.28
CA ILE A 501 -27.58 -14.05 15.50
C ILE A 501 -27.22 -14.60 14.13
N TYR A 502 -28.04 -14.29 13.14
CA TYR A 502 -27.78 -14.62 11.74
C TYR A 502 -26.93 -13.53 11.10
N VAL A 503 -25.77 -13.90 10.56
CA VAL A 503 -24.84 -12.97 9.92
C VAL A 503 -24.77 -13.25 8.43
N LEU A 504 -25.32 -12.37 7.60
CA LEU A 504 -25.30 -12.49 6.15
C LEU A 504 -24.13 -11.72 5.55
N ASP A 505 -23.22 -12.43 4.87
CA ASP A 505 -22.08 -11.84 4.16
C ASP A 505 -22.27 -11.79 2.63
N SER A 506 -23.48 -12.13 2.16
CA SER A 506 -23.93 -11.99 0.77
C SER A 506 -25.06 -10.98 0.69
N PRO A 507 -24.76 -9.65 0.75
CA PRO A 507 -25.78 -8.61 0.82
C PRO A 507 -26.74 -8.63 -0.38
N GLU A 508 -26.36 -9.25 -1.50
CA GLU A 508 -27.21 -9.41 -2.68
C GLU A 508 -28.52 -10.20 -2.43
N ILE A 509 -28.57 -11.05 -1.38
CA ILE A 509 -29.77 -11.84 -1.00
C ILE A 509 -30.42 -11.35 0.31
N GLN A 510 -30.14 -10.12 0.69
CA GLN A 510 -30.61 -9.54 1.96
C GLN A 510 -32.14 -9.58 2.09
N ASP A 511 -32.87 -9.10 1.09
CA ASP A 511 -34.33 -8.98 1.16
C ASP A 511 -35.02 -10.35 1.28
N GLU A 512 -34.53 -11.34 0.52
CA GLU A 512 -34.99 -12.73 0.61
C GLU A 512 -34.74 -13.31 2.01
N THR A 513 -33.55 -13.07 2.57
CA THR A 513 -33.17 -13.53 3.90
C THR A 513 -34.04 -12.88 4.98
N GLU A 514 -34.30 -11.57 4.89
CA GLU A 514 -35.17 -10.87 5.84
C GLU A 514 -36.61 -11.38 5.80
N HIS A 515 -37.14 -11.62 4.61
CA HIS A 515 -38.49 -12.16 4.46
C HIS A 515 -38.60 -13.56 5.10
N LEU A 516 -37.61 -14.43 4.85
CA LEU A 516 -37.55 -15.77 5.43
C LEU A 516 -37.47 -15.72 6.96
N LEU A 517 -36.55 -14.92 7.52
CA LEU A 517 -36.39 -14.79 8.98
C LEU A 517 -37.63 -14.20 9.66
N GLY A 518 -38.32 -13.25 9.00
CA GLY A 518 -39.58 -12.70 9.49
C GLY A 518 -40.68 -13.75 9.61
N GLY A 519 -40.89 -14.56 8.56
CA GLY A 519 -41.87 -15.65 8.59
C GLY A 519 -41.53 -16.72 9.65
N LEU A 520 -40.24 -17.06 9.76
CA LEU A 520 -39.74 -18.00 10.75
C LEU A 520 -39.91 -17.51 12.19
N HIS A 521 -39.71 -16.22 12.45
CA HIS A 521 -39.98 -15.60 13.75
C HIS A 521 -41.46 -15.69 14.12
N LEU A 522 -42.36 -15.36 13.18
CA LEU A 522 -43.80 -15.45 13.42
C LEU A 522 -44.27 -16.87 13.73
N LEU A 523 -43.62 -17.88 13.12
CA LEU A 523 -43.97 -19.29 13.32
C LEU A 523 -43.47 -19.84 14.66
N HIS A 524 -42.24 -19.51 15.06
CA HIS A 524 -41.57 -20.15 16.19
C HIS A 524 -41.39 -19.26 17.43
N GLY A 525 -41.52 -17.94 17.31
CA GLY A 525 -41.39 -16.99 18.41
C GLY A 525 -39.98 -16.85 19.01
N LEU A 526 -38.95 -17.45 18.40
CA LEU A 526 -37.57 -17.33 18.86
C LEU A 526 -37.01 -15.92 18.62
N ALA A 527 -36.27 -15.40 19.59
CA ALA A 527 -35.58 -14.11 19.47
C ALA A 527 -34.38 -14.25 18.52
N MET A 528 -34.37 -13.44 17.46
CA MET A 528 -33.30 -13.45 16.48
C MET A 528 -32.81 -12.04 16.19
N LYS A 529 -31.51 -11.92 15.93
CA LYS A 529 -30.89 -10.73 15.36
C LYS A 529 -30.35 -11.08 13.98
N PHE A 530 -30.60 -10.22 13.02
CA PHE A 530 -30.05 -10.31 11.68
C PHE A 530 -29.02 -9.21 11.48
N VAL A 531 -27.82 -9.60 11.07
CA VAL A 531 -26.66 -8.73 10.85
C VAL A 531 -26.25 -8.89 9.39
N VAL A 532 -26.14 -7.78 8.66
CA VAL A 532 -25.76 -7.79 7.25
C VAL A 532 -24.40 -7.11 7.10
N MET A 533 -23.47 -7.81 6.47
CA MET A 533 -22.19 -7.27 6.07
C MET A 533 -22.30 -6.64 4.67
N ASN A 534 -21.50 -5.60 4.42
CA ASN A 534 -21.49 -4.91 3.14
C ASN A 534 -20.88 -5.73 1.98
N ARG A 535 -20.24 -6.87 2.25
CA ARG A 535 -19.65 -7.80 1.28
C ARG A 535 -19.24 -9.12 1.95
N ASN A 536 -18.87 -10.11 1.14
CA ASN A 536 -18.33 -11.39 1.61
C ASN A 536 -16.99 -11.19 2.32
N GLY A 537 -16.97 -11.51 3.62
CA GLY A 537 -15.78 -11.45 4.45
C GLY A 537 -15.13 -12.80 4.76
N GLY A 538 -15.78 -13.90 4.41
CA GLY A 538 -15.40 -15.25 4.81
C GLY A 538 -15.92 -15.60 6.21
N TYR A 539 -15.81 -16.89 6.54
CA TYR A 539 -16.39 -17.48 7.75
C TYR A 539 -15.92 -16.79 9.04
N ALA A 540 -14.61 -16.64 9.22
CA ALA A 540 -14.00 -16.04 10.40
C ALA A 540 -14.55 -14.62 10.68
N ARG A 541 -14.60 -13.76 9.65
CA ARG A 541 -15.07 -12.37 9.78
C ARG A 541 -16.55 -12.29 10.08
N ALA A 542 -17.36 -13.16 9.46
CA ALA A 542 -18.79 -13.23 9.73
C ALA A 542 -19.06 -13.69 11.18
N CYS A 543 -18.37 -14.72 11.67
CA CYS A 543 -18.43 -15.15 13.06
C CYS A 543 -18.01 -14.05 14.03
N ASN A 544 -16.87 -13.38 13.78
CA ASN A 544 -16.41 -12.26 14.59
C ASN A 544 -17.38 -11.06 14.57
N ALA A 545 -18.03 -10.80 13.42
CA ALA A 545 -19.04 -9.76 13.31
C ALA A 545 -20.29 -10.11 14.14
N GLY A 546 -20.76 -11.35 14.10
CA GLY A 546 -21.89 -11.81 14.91
C GLY A 546 -21.58 -11.80 16.41
N ALA A 547 -20.39 -12.26 16.80
CA ALA A 547 -19.94 -12.27 18.19
C ALA A 547 -19.96 -10.87 18.83
N ARG A 548 -19.68 -9.81 18.07
CA ARG A 548 -19.76 -8.41 18.54
C ARG A 548 -21.16 -7.98 18.96
N PHE A 549 -22.21 -8.64 18.47
CA PHE A 549 -23.60 -8.37 18.86
C PHE A 549 -24.15 -9.34 19.90
N ALA A 550 -23.34 -10.31 20.34
CA ALA A 550 -23.74 -11.31 21.32
C ALA A 550 -23.91 -10.71 22.72
N ARG A 551 -25.02 -11.03 23.38
CA ARG A 551 -25.33 -10.63 24.75
C ARG A 551 -25.07 -11.75 25.76
N GLY A 552 -25.05 -13.00 25.32
CA GLY A 552 -24.83 -14.19 26.12
C GLY A 552 -23.42 -14.31 26.67
N ALA A 553 -23.30 -14.89 27.87
CA ALA A 553 -22.01 -15.22 28.48
C ALA A 553 -21.31 -16.39 27.75
N ILE A 554 -22.07 -17.19 27.00
CA ILE A 554 -21.58 -18.30 26.18
C ILE A 554 -21.86 -17.99 24.71
N LEU A 555 -20.86 -18.22 23.85
CA LEU A 555 -20.97 -18.14 22.41
C LEU A 555 -21.04 -19.54 21.82
N VAL A 556 -21.93 -19.71 20.84
CA VAL A 556 -22.00 -20.91 19.99
C VAL A 556 -21.78 -20.47 18.56
N MET A 557 -20.69 -20.93 17.95
CA MET A 557 -20.45 -20.78 16.51
C MET A 557 -21.07 -21.99 15.83
N LEU A 558 -22.10 -21.76 15.01
CA LEU A 558 -22.91 -22.83 14.42
C LEU A 558 -23.07 -22.61 12.92
N ASN A 559 -22.68 -23.59 12.12
CA ASN A 559 -22.92 -23.55 10.67
C ASN A 559 -24.41 -23.55 10.34
N SER A 560 -24.79 -22.88 9.26
CA SER A 560 -26.20 -22.77 8.80
C SER A 560 -26.84 -24.09 8.36
N ASP A 561 -26.04 -25.11 8.07
CA ASP A 561 -26.44 -26.46 7.67
C ASP A 561 -26.25 -27.50 8.80
N VAL A 562 -26.20 -27.05 10.05
CA VAL A 562 -26.20 -27.91 11.24
C VAL A 562 -27.56 -27.90 11.92
N VAL A 563 -28.14 -29.08 12.16
CA VAL A 563 -29.48 -29.25 12.74
C VAL A 563 -29.40 -30.18 13.95
N PRO A 564 -30.02 -29.84 15.09
CA PRO A 564 -29.99 -30.70 16.27
C PRO A 564 -30.75 -32.02 16.06
N CYS A 565 -30.20 -33.12 16.56
CA CYS A 565 -30.86 -34.43 16.49
C CYS A 565 -32.00 -34.54 17.51
N ALA A 566 -31.90 -33.86 18.65
CA ALA A 566 -32.90 -33.85 19.71
C ALA A 566 -32.82 -32.55 20.56
N PRO A 567 -33.90 -32.18 21.27
CA PRO A 567 -33.87 -31.13 22.28
C PRO A 567 -32.86 -31.39 23.40
N GLY A 568 -32.35 -30.34 24.03
CA GLY A 568 -31.45 -30.38 25.19
C GLY A 568 -29.96 -30.30 24.84
N TRP A 569 -29.60 -30.37 23.56
CA TRP A 569 -28.20 -30.33 23.09
C TRP A 569 -27.46 -29.08 23.58
N LEU A 570 -28.11 -27.91 23.58
CA LEU A 570 -27.49 -26.65 23.92
C LEU A 570 -27.19 -26.57 25.42
N GLN A 571 -28.10 -27.07 26.25
CA GLN A 571 -27.91 -27.12 27.69
C GLN A 571 -26.74 -28.03 28.06
N VAL A 572 -26.65 -29.19 27.40
CA VAL A 572 -25.55 -30.16 27.58
C VAL A 572 -24.20 -29.55 27.26
N LEU A 573 -24.10 -28.73 26.21
CA LEU A 573 -22.84 -28.06 25.85
C LEU A 573 -22.55 -26.82 26.72
N SER A 574 -23.58 -26.10 27.15
CA SER A 574 -23.40 -24.80 27.82
C SER A 574 -23.10 -24.96 29.31
N ARG A 575 -23.79 -25.87 30.01
CA ARG A 575 -23.68 -26.01 31.46
C ARG A 575 -22.25 -26.34 31.94
N PRO A 576 -21.49 -27.25 31.30
CA PRO A 576 -20.12 -27.56 31.70
C PRO A 576 -19.17 -26.36 31.65
N LEU A 577 -19.38 -25.40 30.75
CA LEU A 577 -18.53 -24.20 30.63
C LEU A 577 -18.68 -23.25 31.82
N LEU A 578 -19.81 -23.30 32.52
CA LEU A 578 -20.07 -22.55 33.75
C LEU A 578 -19.54 -23.29 34.98
N GLU A 579 -19.62 -24.62 34.98
CA GLU A 579 -19.26 -25.47 36.11
C GLU A 579 -17.76 -25.79 36.17
N ARG A 580 -17.05 -25.77 35.03
CA ARG A 580 -15.64 -26.19 34.92
C ARG A 580 -14.75 -25.04 34.46
N PRO A 581 -14.05 -24.33 35.37
CA PRO A 581 -13.20 -23.19 35.02
C PRO A 581 -12.11 -23.50 33.99
N LYS A 582 -11.55 -24.72 34.02
CA LYS A 582 -10.51 -25.17 33.08
C LYS A 582 -11.04 -25.54 31.69
N LEU A 583 -12.35 -25.67 31.49
CA LEU A 583 -12.93 -25.96 30.17
C LEU A 583 -12.99 -24.67 29.36
N GLY A 584 -12.23 -24.59 28.26
CA GLY A 584 -12.18 -23.43 27.39
C GLY A 584 -13.20 -23.49 26.25
N ALA A 585 -13.35 -24.65 25.62
CA ALA A 585 -14.36 -24.88 24.59
C ALA A 585 -14.86 -26.32 24.57
N ILE A 586 -16.05 -26.53 24.02
CA ILE A 586 -16.71 -27.83 23.93
C ILE A 586 -17.43 -27.97 22.58
N GLY A 587 -17.36 -29.16 21.98
CA GLY A 587 -17.97 -29.47 20.69
C GLY A 587 -18.80 -30.77 20.76
N PRO A 588 -19.88 -30.88 19.98
CA PRO A 588 -20.79 -32.03 20.00
C PRO A 588 -20.31 -33.19 19.11
N LYS A 589 -21.05 -34.30 19.16
CA LYS A 589 -21.06 -35.31 18.10
C LYS A 589 -21.74 -34.76 16.86
N LEU A 590 -21.05 -34.81 15.72
CA LEU A 590 -21.65 -34.52 14.42
C LEU A 590 -21.78 -35.79 13.60
N THR A 591 -22.94 -36.00 13.02
CA THR A 591 -23.22 -37.10 12.09
C THR A 591 -23.61 -36.57 10.71
N PHE A 592 -23.25 -37.34 9.68
CA PHE A 592 -23.78 -37.15 8.33
C PHE A 592 -25.27 -37.53 8.27
N GLU A 593 -25.91 -37.22 7.15
CA GLU A 593 -27.32 -37.56 6.89
C GLU A 593 -27.61 -39.07 6.87
N ASP A 594 -26.58 -39.88 6.61
CA ASP A 594 -26.66 -41.35 6.62
C ASP A 594 -26.41 -41.97 8.01
N GLY A 595 -26.23 -41.13 9.04
CA GLY A 595 -25.99 -41.56 10.42
C GLY A 595 -24.54 -41.97 10.71
N SER A 596 -23.62 -41.87 9.74
CA SER A 596 -22.19 -42.06 10.00
C SER A 596 -21.58 -40.85 10.72
N LEU A 597 -20.54 -41.08 11.51
CA LEU A 597 -19.81 -40.03 12.23
C LEU A 597 -19.09 -39.11 11.25
N GLN A 598 -19.26 -37.82 11.47
CA GLN A 598 -18.49 -36.77 10.81
C GLN A 598 -17.44 -36.17 11.76
N HIS A 599 -17.77 -36.04 13.04
CA HIS A 599 -16.89 -35.41 14.03
C HIS A 599 -17.06 -36.02 15.42
N ALA A 600 -15.92 -36.41 16.02
CA ALA A 600 -15.79 -36.82 17.42
C ALA A 600 -14.59 -36.13 18.09
N GLY A 601 -14.35 -34.86 17.74
CA GLY A 601 -13.11 -34.14 18.03
C GLY A 601 -12.12 -34.12 16.86
N LEU A 602 -11.21 -33.15 16.87
CA LEU A 602 -10.11 -33.01 15.92
C LEU A 602 -8.80 -33.58 16.47
N TYR A 603 -7.95 -34.08 15.58
CA TYR A 603 -6.53 -34.31 15.84
C TYR A 603 -5.68 -33.84 14.66
N PHE A 604 -4.39 -33.63 14.93
CA PHE A 604 -3.44 -33.16 13.92
C PHE A 604 -2.58 -34.31 13.40
N GLY A 605 -2.45 -34.40 12.08
CA GLY A 605 -1.60 -35.36 11.40
C GLY A 605 -0.70 -34.67 10.39
N ARG A 606 0.53 -35.15 10.21
CA ARG A 606 1.41 -34.66 9.15
C ARG A 606 1.16 -35.42 7.85
N ASP A 607 1.12 -34.68 6.74
CA ASP A 607 1.21 -35.26 5.41
C ASP A 607 2.67 -35.63 5.05
N GLN A 608 2.89 -36.11 3.82
CA GLN A 608 4.23 -36.49 3.34
C GLN A 608 5.19 -35.31 3.19
N ARG A 609 4.68 -34.07 3.16
CA ARG A 609 5.44 -32.83 3.03
C ARG A 609 5.72 -32.19 4.40
N GLY A 610 5.26 -32.81 5.50
CA GLY A 610 5.41 -32.30 6.85
C GLY A 610 4.36 -31.26 7.26
N ILE A 611 3.34 -31.02 6.42
CA ILE A 611 2.27 -30.06 6.70
C ILE A 611 1.28 -30.66 7.70
N TRP A 612 0.90 -29.88 8.72
CA TRP A 612 -0.13 -30.26 9.67
C TRP A 612 -1.53 -30.12 9.07
N LEU A 613 -2.26 -31.24 9.04
CA LEU A 613 -3.63 -31.34 8.58
C LEU A 613 -4.58 -31.62 9.73
N ASN A 614 -5.79 -31.04 9.65
CA ASN A 614 -6.88 -31.31 10.56
C ASN A 614 -7.58 -32.62 10.18
N HIS A 615 -7.69 -33.54 11.12
CA HIS A 615 -8.42 -34.79 10.97
C HIS A 615 -9.50 -34.92 12.04
N HIS A 616 -10.55 -35.67 11.74
CA HIS A 616 -11.65 -35.93 12.65
C HIS A 616 -11.54 -37.36 13.19
N PHE A 617 -11.62 -37.53 14.50
CA PHE A 617 -11.66 -38.86 15.10
C PHE A 617 -12.87 -39.65 14.59
N HIS A 618 -12.63 -40.92 14.24
CA HIS A 618 -13.65 -41.90 13.84
C HIS A 618 -14.56 -41.50 12.66
N LYS A 619 -14.15 -40.53 11.83
CA LYS A 619 -14.93 -40.10 10.66
C LYS A 619 -15.23 -41.28 9.74
N GLY A 620 -16.50 -41.43 9.37
CA GLY A 620 -17.01 -42.52 8.52
C GLY A 620 -17.45 -43.78 9.27
N MET A 621 -17.17 -43.89 10.57
CA MET A 621 -17.69 -45.00 11.40
C MET A 621 -19.19 -44.81 11.71
N PRO A 622 -19.94 -45.85 12.10
CA PRO A 622 -21.33 -45.70 12.53
C PRO A 622 -21.51 -44.70 13.69
N GLY A 623 -22.64 -43.97 13.72
CA GLY A 623 -22.92 -42.93 14.74
C GLY A 623 -22.96 -43.42 16.20
N ASP A 624 -23.14 -44.72 16.39
CA ASP A 624 -23.13 -45.45 17.65
C ASP A 624 -21.80 -46.18 17.93
N TYR A 625 -20.76 -45.93 17.13
CA TYR A 625 -19.44 -46.52 17.33
C TYR A 625 -18.94 -46.23 18.75
N ALA A 626 -18.70 -47.30 19.52
CA ALA A 626 -18.53 -47.23 20.97
C ALA A 626 -17.43 -46.24 21.43
N PRO A 627 -16.22 -46.19 20.84
CA PRO A 627 -15.20 -45.19 21.19
C PRO A 627 -15.63 -43.73 21.02
N ALA A 628 -16.61 -43.45 20.17
CA ALA A 628 -17.13 -42.11 19.94
C ALA A 628 -18.28 -41.72 20.89
N GLN A 629 -18.70 -42.60 21.81
CA GLN A 629 -19.81 -42.36 22.75
C GLN A 629 -19.34 -41.86 24.12
N HIS A 630 -18.06 -41.51 24.27
CA HIS A 630 -17.51 -41.02 25.53
C HIS A 630 -16.98 -39.59 25.39
N ALA A 631 -17.36 -38.74 26.35
CA ALA A 631 -16.82 -37.39 26.46
C ALA A 631 -15.33 -37.44 26.82
N ARG A 632 -14.51 -36.63 26.14
CA ARG A 632 -13.05 -36.63 26.35
C ARG A 632 -12.41 -35.30 25.99
N GLU A 633 -11.22 -35.05 26.55
CA GLU A 633 -10.38 -33.94 26.08
C GLU A 633 -9.86 -34.27 24.67
N VAL A 634 -9.83 -33.25 23.80
CA VAL A 634 -9.35 -33.35 22.42
C VAL A 634 -8.46 -32.15 22.07
N PRO A 635 -7.56 -32.28 21.08
CA PRO A 635 -6.77 -31.15 20.59
C PRO A 635 -7.62 -29.95 20.13
N GLY A 636 -8.76 -30.21 19.50
CA GLY A 636 -9.68 -29.19 19.02
C GLY A 636 -11.06 -29.76 18.65
N VAL A 637 -12.00 -28.87 18.35
CA VAL A 637 -13.33 -29.20 17.82
C VAL A 637 -13.60 -28.36 16.58
N THR A 638 -14.49 -28.83 15.70
CA THR A 638 -14.76 -28.13 14.44
C THR A 638 -15.62 -26.88 14.63
N GLY A 639 -15.42 -25.90 13.75
CA GLY A 639 -16.22 -24.67 13.68
C GLY A 639 -17.69 -24.92 13.32
N ALA A 640 -18.04 -26.10 12.79
CA ALA A 640 -19.44 -26.43 12.50
C ALA A 640 -20.35 -26.32 13.73
N CYS A 641 -19.84 -26.67 14.91
CA CYS A 641 -20.45 -26.32 16.19
C CYS A 641 -19.38 -26.23 17.28
N LEU A 642 -18.96 -25.01 17.64
CA LEU A 642 -18.00 -24.74 18.70
C LEU A 642 -18.64 -23.86 19.78
N VAL A 643 -18.61 -24.32 21.02
CA VAL A 643 -19.18 -23.59 22.16
C VAL A 643 -18.06 -23.16 23.11
N THR A 644 -18.02 -21.88 23.46
CA THR A 644 -17.01 -21.31 24.36
C THR A 644 -17.60 -20.16 25.17
N ARG A 645 -16.92 -19.77 26.27
CA ARG A 645 -17.30 -18.56 26.99
C ARG A 645 -16.94 -17.32 26.16
N ARG A 646 -17.77 -16.28 26.25
CA ARG A 646 -17.54 -15.01 25.54
C ARG A 646 -16.22 -14.36 25.99
N ASP A 647 -15.92 -14.38 27.29
CA ASP A 647 -14.67 -13.82 27.84
C ASP A 647 -13.43 -14.55 27.30
N THR A 648 -13.46 -15.88 27.23
CA THR A 648 -12.42 -16.69 26.60
C THR A 648 -12.24 -16.30 25.14
N TYR A 649 -13.34 -16.22 24.37
CA TYR A 649 -13.31 -15.84 22.95
C TYR A 649 -12.72 -14.44 22.72
N GLU A 650 -13.13 -13.46 23.51
CA GLU A 650 -12.62 -12.08 23.47
C GLU A 650 -11.14 -12.04 23.86
N SER A 651 -10.72 -12.77 24.90
CA SER A 651 -9.34 -12.78 25.39
C SER A 651 -8.33 -13.32 24.38
N VAL A 652 -8.77 -14.23 23.50
CA VAL A 652 -7.94 -14.78 22.40
C VAL A 652 -8.10 -14.05 21.07
N GLY A 653 -8.88 -12.95 21.05
CA GLY A 653 -9.12 -12.14 19.87
C GLY A 653 -10.04 -12.78 18.82
N GLY A 654 -10.93 -13.71 19.21
CA GLY A 654 -11.90 -14.35 18.32
C GLY A 654 -11.28 -15.26 17.25
N TYR A 655 -11.93 -15.42 16.10
CA TYR A 655 -11.34 -16.14 14.96
C TYR A 655 -10.25 -15.32 14.29
N THR A 656 -9.18 -15.99 13.84
CA THR A 656 -8.14 -15.33 13.04
C THR A 656 -8.64 -15.10 11.61
N GLU A 657 -8.51 -13.86 11.12
CA GLU A 657 -9.08 -13.41 9.84
C GLU A 657 -8.10 -13.46 8.65
N ASP A 658 -6.91 -14.04 8.84
CA ASP A 658 -5.86 -14.14 7.81
C ASP A 658 -6.03 -15.35 6.89
N TYR A 659 -6.84 -16.34 7.31
CA TYR A 659 -7.14 -17.50 6.48
C TYR A 659 -8.03 -17.10 5.31
N VAL A 660 -7.69 -17.60 4.13
CA VAL A 660 -8.35 -17.25 2.89
C VAL A 660 -9.71 -17.96 2.83
N ILE A 661 -10.80 -17.20 2.94
CA ILE A 661 -12.22 -17.62 2.75
C ILE A 661 -12.76 -18.61 3.81
N GLY A 662 -11.91 -19.42 4.44
CA GLY A 662 -12.21 -20.40 5.50
C GLY A 662 -11.21 -21.56 5.49
N ASP A 663 -11.38 -22.57 6.34
CA ASP A 663 -10.43 -23.68 6.61
C ASP A 663 -9.32 -23.29 7.62
N TYR A 664 -9.14 -24.12 8.66
CA TYR A 664 -8.20 -23.97 9.80
C TYR A 664 -8.51 -22.89 10.86
N GLU A 665 -9.51 -22.03 10.67
CA GLU A 665 -9.85 -21.03 11.71
C GLU A 665 -10.36 -21.65 13.02
N ASP A 666 -11.00 -22.82 12.95
CA ASP A 666 -11.52 -23.55 14.10
C ASP A 666 -10.42 -24.19 14.95
N SER A 667 -9.46 -24.85 14.32
CA SER A 667 -8.26 -25.36 15.00
C SER A 667 -7.39 -24.22 15.53
N ASP A 668 -7.21 -23.13 14.78
CA ASP A 668 -6.48 -21.94 15.25
C ASP A 668 -7.11 -21.35 16.52
N LEU A 669 -8.45 -21.20 16.55
CA LEU A 669 -9.16 -20.76 17.75
C LEU A 669 -8.95 -21.72 18.93
N CYS A 670 -9.07 -23.04 18.70
CA CYS A 670 -8.81 -24.05 19.74
C CYS A 670 -7.39 -23.94 20.30
N LEU A 671 -6.39 -23.79 19.43
CA LEU A 671 -4.98 -23.66 19.83
C LEU A 671 -4.72 -22.36 20.61
N LYS A 672 -5.35 -21.24 20.23
CA LYS A 672 -5.29 -20.00 21.02
C LYS A 672 -5.91 -20.17 22.41
N ILE A 673 -7.04 -20.86 22.52
CA ILE A 673 -7.67 -21.15 23.82
C ILE A 673 -6.76 -22.06 24.66
N ARG A 674 -6.12 -23.07 24.05
CA ARG A 674 -5.17 -23.95 24.75
C ARG A 674 -3.93 -23.22 25.24
N ARG A 675 -3.44 -22.19 24.53
CA ARG A 675 -2.35 -21.32 25.01
C ARG A 675 -2.69 -20.59 26.32
N LEU A 676 -3.96 -20.43 26.66
CA LEU A 676 -4.39 -19.93 27.98
C LEU A 676 -4.37 -21.02 29.08
N GLY A 677 -3.94 -22.24 28.77
CA GLY A 677 -3.97 -23.39 29.68
C GLY A 677 -5.36 -24.02 29.83
N LEU A 678 -6.30 -23.70 28.94
CA LEU A 678 -7.67 -24.21 28.95
C LEU A 678 -7.82 -25.48 28.11
N GLN A 679 -8.73 -26.35 28.50
CA GLN A 679 -9.03 -27.62 27.85
C GLN A 679 -10.09 -27.48 26.77
N ILE A 680 -10.03 -28.33 25.74
CA ILE A 680 -11.07 -28.47 24.72
C ILE A 680 -11.68 -29.87 24.86
N VAL A 681 -13.01 -29.97 24.91
CA VAL A 681 -13.71 -31.24 25.15
C VAL A 681 -14.68 -31.58 24.03
N TYR A 682 -14.71 -32.85 23.66
CA TYR A 682 -15.76 -33.45 22.85
C TYR A 682 -16.85 -34.02 23.75
N GLU A 683 -18.13 -33.73 23.46
CA GLU A 683 -19.30 -34.16 24.24
C GLU A 683 -20.35 -34.88 23.35
N PRO A 684 -20.39 -36.23 23.38
CA PRO A 684 -21.28 -37.01 22.52
C PRO A 684 -22.75 -37.02 22.95
N ALA A 685 -23.08 -36.60 24.18
CA ALA A 685 -24.47 -36.51 24.62
C ALA A 685 -25.25 -35.42 23.87
N ALA A 686 -24.55 -34.43 23.29
CA ALA A 686 -25.10 -33.53 22.30
C ALA A 686 -24.80 -34.06 20.90
N CYS A 687 -25.83 -34.40 20.13
CA CYS A 687 -25.71 -34.89 18.76
C CYS A 687 -26.40 -33.93 17.79
N LEU A 688 -25.70 -33.55 16.71
CA LEU A 688 -26.23 -32.71 15.63
C LEU A 688 -25.94 -33.36 14.27
N TYR A 689 -26.84 -33.16 13.30
CA TYR A 689 -26.61 -33.46 11.90
C TYR A 689 -25.90 -32.28 11.22
N HIS A 690 -24.92 -32.55 10.36
CA HIS A 690 -24.25 -31.52 9.56
C HIS A 690 -24.25 -31.90 8.07
N PHE A 691 -24.99 -31.13 7.26
CA PHE A 691 -25.31 -31.47 5.87
C PHE A 691 -24.27 -30.95 4.84
N GLU A 692 -22.98 -31.07 5.18
CA GLU A 692 -21.75 -30.59 4.50
C GLU A 692 -21.74 -30.73 2.96
N ARG A 693 -22.44 -31.72 2.38
CA ARG A 693 -22.36 -32.09 0.95
C ARG A 693 -23.01 -31.09 -0.02
N ARG A 694 -23.85 -30.15 0.43
CA ARG A 694 -24.54 -29.17 -0.46
C ARG A 694 -23.82 -27.83 -0.59
N SER A 695 -23.23 -27.31 0.49
CA SER A 695 -22.49 -26.04 0.53
C SER A 695 -21.13 -26.15 -0.20
N ILE A 696 -20.41 -27.27 -0.02
CA ILE A 696 -19.09 -27.51 -0.64
C ILE A 696 -19.16 -27.66 -2.17
N ARG A 697 -20.25 -28.20 -2.73
CA ARG A 697 -20.38 -28.41 -4.19
C ARG A 697 -20.28 -27.12 -5.02
N ARG A 698 -20.60 -25.95 -4.44
CA ARG A 698 -20.47 -24.63 -5.10
C ARG A 698 -19.11 -23.94 -4.86
N SER A 699 -18.29 -24.46 -3.93
CA SER A 699 -17.00 -23.88 -3.52
C SER A 699 -15.81 -24.81 -3.78
N GLN A 700 -15.97 -25.85 -4.61
CA GLN A 700 -14.96 -26.90 -4.84
C GLN A 700 -13.62 -26.35 -5.36
N ASP A 701 -13.63 -25.29 -6.17
CA ASP A 701 -12.42 -24.66 -6.70
C ASP A 701 -11.54 -24.07 -5.58
N TYR A 702 -12.14 -23.65 -4.45
CA TYR A 702 -11.43 -23.07 -3.30
C TYR A 702 -10.96 -24.14 -2.31
N MET A 703 -11.83 -25.11 -1.98
CA MET A 703 -11.59 -26.12 -0.94
C MET A 703 -10.57 -27.20 -1.32
N ARG A 704 -10.18 -27.30 -2.59
CA ARG A 704 -9.14 -28.26 -3.07
C ARG A 704 -8.02 -27.57 -3.87
N GLY A 705 -8.01 -26.24 -3.88
CA GLY A 705 -7.07 -25.43 -4.65
C GLY A 705 -5.87 -24.94 -3.82
N VAL A 706 -5.21 -23.91 -4.36
CA VAL A 706 -4.08 -23.23 -3.70
C VAL A 706 -4.49 -22.59 -2.38
N ALA A 707 -5.75 -22.19 -2.21
CA ALA A 707 -6.25 -21.59 -0.97
C ALA A 707 -6.14 -22.55 0.23
N SER A 708 -6.65 -23.79 0.12
CA SER A 708 -6.53 -24.78 1.21
C SER A 708 -5.07 -25.16 1.46
N GLN A 709 -4.24 -25.27 0.41
CA GLN A 709 -2.79 -25.49 0.58
C GLN A 709 -2.09 -24.31 1.28
N TYR A 710 -2.51 -23.07 0.99
CA TYR A 710 -2.00 -21.89 1.66
C TYR A 710 -2.43 -21.85 3.13
N ASN A 711 -3.70 -22.14 3.43
CA ASN A 711 -4.21 -22.12 4.80
C ASN A 711 -3.56 -23.21 5.67
N SER A 712 -3.38 -24.43 5.13
CA SER A 712 -2.67 -25.50 5.86
C SER A 712 -1.19 -25.18 6.07
N TRP A 713 -0.53 -24.58 5.06
CA TRP A 713 0.82 -24.06 5.20
C TRP A 713 0.90 -22.96 6.26
N LEU A 714 0.02 -21.95 6.21
CA LEU A 714 -0.03 -20.84 7.16
C LEU A 714 -0.28 -21.33 8.59
N HIS A 715 -1.23 -22.26 8.76
CA HIS A 715 -1.51 -22.89 10.05
C HIS A 715 -0.30 -23.65 10.58
N THR A 716 0.36 -24.44 9.73
CA THR A 716 1.62 -25.14 10.07
C THR A 716 2.68 -24.13 10.52
N GLN A 717 2.92 -23.07 9.75
CA GLN A 717 3.92 -22.05 10.09
C GLN A 717 3.62 -21.31 11.40
N ARG A 718 2.34 -21.15 11.74
CA ARG A 718 1.92 -20.45 12.95
C ARG A 718 1.99 -21.31 14.21
N TRP A 719 1.75 -22.62 14.08
CA TRP A 719 1.48 -23.52 15.19
C TRP A 719 2.38 -24.77 15.23
N GLU A 720 3.44 -24.80 14.42
CA GLU A 720 4.37 -25.94 14.31
C GLU A 720 4.79 -26.47 15.69
N ASP A 721 5.27 -25.58 16.55
CA ASP A 721 5.81 -25.93 17.86
C ASP A 721 4.71 -26.37 18.82
N ASP A 722 3.61 -25.61 18.92
CA ASP A 722 2.49 -25.95 19.81
C ASP A 722 1.83 -27.28 19.43
N ILE A 723 1.63 -27.54 18.13
CA ILE A 723 1.04 -28.80 17.66
C ILE A 723 2.01 -29.95 17.89
N THR A 724 3.31 -29.76 17.62
CA THR A 724 4.32 -30.78 17.88
C THR A 724 4.35 -31.18 19.35
N GLU A 725 4.37 -30.20 20.25
CA GLU A 725 4.35 -30.43 21.70
C GLU A 725 3.04 -31.10 22.14
N LEU A 726 1.89 -30.58 21.69
CA LEU A 726 0.56 -31.11 22.01
C LEU A 726 0.42 -32.57 21.59
N MET A 727 0.81 -32.87 20.35
CA MET A 727 0.73 -34.20 19.80
C MET A 727 1.80 -35.14 20.36
N ALA A 728 2.94 -34.67 20.85
CA ALA A 728 3.94 -35.54 21.49
C ALA A 728 3.56 -35.87 22.94
N ASN A 729 3.15 -34.87 23.72
CA ASN A 729 3.04 -34.97 25.18
C ASN A 729 1.66 -35.43 25.65
N GLN A 730 0.59 -35.05 24.96
CA GLN A 730 -0.79 -35.25 25.45
C GLN A 730 -1.57 -36.26 24.61
N PHE A 731 -1.34 -36.29 23.29
CA PHE A 731 -2.14 -37.11 22.36
C PHE A 731 -1.30 -38.07 21.50
N GLY A 732 0.00 -38.24 21.80
CA GLY A 732 0.94 -39.01 20.95
C GLY A 732 0.77 -40.52 21.01
N LYS A 733 0.12 -41.02 22.07
CA LYS A 733 -0.21 -42.43 22.29
C LYS A 733 -1.72 -42.68 22.35
N ASP A 734 -2.53 -41.78 21.82
CA ASP A 734 -3.99 -41.91 21.86
C ASP A 734 -4.42 -43.23 21.18
N PRO A 735 -4.99 -44.21 21.91
CA PRO A 735 -5.35 -45.52 21.37
C PRO A 735 -6.47 -45.41 20.33
N ASP A 736 -7.21 -44.30 20.30
CA ASP A 736 -8.30 -44.04 19.36
C ASP A 736 -7.82 -43.42 18.04
N ARG A 737 -6.52 -43.14 17.90
CA ARG A 737 -5.95 -42.67 16.63
C ARG A 737 -5.93 -43.81 15.62
N PRO A 738 -6.52 -43.65 14.42
CA PRO A 738 -6.36 -44.64 13.36
C PRO A 738 -4.87 -44.77 13.02
N ALA A 739 -4.36 -46.00 12.93
CA ALA A 739 -2.99 -46.26 12.53
C ALA A 739 -2.70 -45.48 11.25
N ALA A 740 -1.65 -44.65 11.26
CA ALA A 740 -1.21 -43.96 10.05
C ALA A 740 -1.10 -45.01 8.94
N ALA A 741 -1.65 -44.72 7.75
CA ALA A 741 -1.55 -45.59 6.60
C ALA A 741 -0.07 -45.72 6.21
N GLY A 742 0.64 -46.60 6.90
CA GLY A 742 2.01 -46.99 6.63
C GLY A 742 2.01 -47.70 5.30
N GLY A 743 2.48 -47.00 4.27
CA GLY A 743 2.81 -47.63 3.01
C GLY A 743 3.76 -48.80 3.29
N ARG A 744 3.32 -50.02 2.97
CA ARG A 744 4.22 -51.15 2.85
C ARG A 744 5.34 -50.73 1.91
N ILE A 745 6.53 -50.55 2.45
CA ILE A 745 7.77 -50.51 1.66
C ILE A 745 7.82 -51.88 0.97
N ARG A 746 7.45 -51.92 -0.32
CA ARG A 746 7.79 -53.06 -1.17
C ARG A 746 9.27 -52.95 -1.45
N GLU A 747 10.08 -53.62 -0.63
CA GLU A 747 11.44 -53.98 -1.02
C GLU A 747 11.34 -54.79 -2.32
N ARG A 748 11.71 -54.16 -3.43
CA ARG A 748 12.05 -54.89 -4.65
C ARG A 748 13.42 -55.48 -4.43
N ASN A 749 13.46 -56.77 -4.10
CA ASN A 749 14.68 -57.56 -4.17
C ASN A 749 15.30 -57.44 -5.57
N ALA A 750 16.60 -57.19 -5.57
CA ALA A 750 17.47 -57.30 -6.72
C ALA A 750 17.53 -58.76 -7.20
N ALA A 751 17.26 -58.95 -8.49
CA ALA A 751 17.79 -60.01 -9.35
C ALA A 751 17.75 -59.50 -10.78
#